data_AF-A0A3Q3S902-F1
#
_entry.id   AF-A0A3Q3S902-F1
#
_cell.length_a   1.000
_cell.length_b   1.000
_cell.length_c   1.000
_cell.angle_alpha   90.00
_cell.angle_beta   90.00
_cell.angle_gamma   90.00
#
_symmetry.space_group_name_H-M   'P 1'
#
loop_
_entity.id
_entity.type
_entity.pdbx_description
1 polymer ?
#
loop_
_entity_poly.entity_id
_entity_poly.type
_entity_poly.pdbx_seq_one_letter_code
_entity_poly.pdbx_strand_id
1 'polypeptide(L)'
;MPIYVIDRKYPDTSGELTEAAAKGEDLIMTESNPPKSVKKPRWTSLEISLITIVSLLFIVIVALVILFATQRTDEICITADCTQSASRLIESMDATIDPCEDFFQFACGGWLKKHVIPETSSVYTTFDILRDELEIILKGVLEKTVEGEATALTKAKTLYKSCINESLIELRGGFPLLDILPDVFEWPMAVDDWEISYGKKWRLEDVLSKLNVRYGTEPFIHFFVGTDDRKSNSHVIHFDQQSGLGLLSKAHYSCTGHYSETCQAYKQYISNLVKLVRTDRGLANNEAHITEEVARIMDLEADIANATDTPEERNNPVWLYNKMELGDLNANFSLEVESQVFDWSYFTAKIMDSVNLTVTDTEKVVNYAPNYFRRLKLVLARYTKRDLQNYIAWRFAMSMVMGLSRPYRDTGKAFRKAMFGTSSESAVWRQCTHYVNNNMKSAMGRLYVEEAFSEKSKETMLEMIKEIQDVFISTLDELPWMDAETKKAAEEKALAILKLIGYPDYIMDDEYLNDEYKDLSFSEEEYFENNIQNLEHLQKKRLKKLRVRVNKEEWISGAAVVNAFYSSTKNRIVFPAGILRPPFFSKGQAKSLNYGGIGMVIGHEITHGFDDNGRIYNKDGDLQDWWTLDSSRRFLELSKCIVEQYSNFSWDLANGYHLNGNNTLGENIADNGGIRQAYKAYKNYVKKHGEEPPLPGIDLSHDQIFFLNFAQVWCGKYRPEQAVNSVKVNVHSPGKFRVLGTLQNFPEFAKAFNCNKSSYMVPDHICRVW
;
A
#
# COMPACT_ATOMS: atom_id res chain seq x y z
N MET A 1 8.21 43.42 3.48
CA MET A 1 8.90 44.72 3.59
C MET A 1 10.21 44.66 2.81
N PRO A 2 10.63 45.75 2.15
CA PRO A 2 11.19 45.79 0.78
C PRO A 2 12.70 45.47 0.73
N ILE A 3 13.20 44.73 -0.27
CA ILE A 3 13.59 45.10 -1.65
C ILE A 3 14.64 46.22 -1.72
N TYR A 4 15.85 45.85 -2.17
CA TYR A 4 16.70 46.67 -3.03
C TYR A 4 17.24 45.82 -4.18
N VAL A 5 16.98 46.31 -5.39
CA VAL A 5 17.48 45.85 -6.69
C VAL A 5 18.63 46.77 -7.09
N ILE A 6 19.75 46.24 -7.59
CA ILE A 6 20.47 46.86 -8.73
C ILE A 6 20.97 45.73 -9.65
N ASP A 7 20.50 45.86 -10.89
CA ASP A 7 20.74 45.09 -12.10
C ASP A 7 21.98 45.64 -12.85
N ARG A 8 22.74 44.79 -13.55
CA ARG A 8 23.04 44.93 -15.00
C ARG A 8 24.12 43.99 -15.54
N LYS A 9 23.66 43.09 -16.39
CA LYS A 9 24.07 42.82 -17.80
C LYS A 9 25.57 42.80 -18.16
N TYR A 10 26.03 41.61 -18.56
CA TYR A 10 27.04 41.40 -19.59
C TYR A 10 26.45 41.55 -21.00
N PRO A 11 27.26 41.98 -21.97
CA PRO A 11 27.21 41.37 -23.28
C PRO A 11 28.60 40.96 -23.80
N ASP A 12 28.50 40.30 -24.94
CA ASP A 12 29.34 39.27 -25.54
C ASP A 12 30.35 39.81 -26.57
N THR A 13 31.19 38.92 -27.12
CA THR A 13 32.05 39.05 -28.34
C THR A 13 33.34 39.89 -28.21
N SER A 14 34.49 39.66 -28.88
CA SER A 14 35.03 38.80 -29.97
C SER A 14 36.58 38.94 -29.89
N GLY A 15 37.43 37.93 -30.06
CA GLY A 15 37.89 37.40 -31.36
C GLY A 15 38.75 38.39 -32.17
N GLU A 16 40.10 38.26 -32.17
CA GLU A 16 40.96 38.31 -33.38
C GLU A 16 42.46 38.10 -33.12
N LEU A 17 43.10 37.48 -34.13
CA LEU A 17 44.52 37.12 -34.27
C LEU A 17 45.43 38.28 -34.72
N THR A 18 46.75 38.01 -34.72
CA THR A 18 47.88 38.53 -35.54
C THR A 18 49.00 39.14 -34.68
N GLU A 19 50.29 39.22 -35.05
CA GLU A 19 51.21 38.47 -35.91
C GLU A 19 52.64 38.87 -35.44
N ALA A 20 53.66 38.19 -35.96
CA ALA A 20 55.07 38.42 -35.66
C ALA A 20 55.63 39.77 -36.13
N ALA A 21 56.73 40.25 -35.51
CA ALA A 21 58.02 40.49 -36.19
C ALA A 21 59.08 41.17 -35.29
N ALA A 22 60.22 40.48 -35.20
CA ALA A 22 61.62 40.94 -35.23
C ALA A 22 62.04 42.38 -34.82
N LYS A 23 63.05 42.43 -33.95
CA LYS A 23 64.28 43.22 -34.18
C LYS A 23 65.46 42.56 -33.48
N GLY A 24 66.48 42.21 -34.25
CA GLY A 24 67.78 41.76 -33.76
C GLY A 24 68.73 42.93 -33.52
N GLU A 25 69.80 42.67 -32.78
CA GLU A 25 71.09 43.35 -32.94
C GLU A 25 72.21 42.46 -32.38
N ASP A 26 73.39 42.65 -32.94
CA ASP A 26 74.39 41.65 -33.28
C ASP A 26 75.42 41.27 -32.20
N LEU A 27 76.04 40.12 -32.50
CA LEU A 27 77.22 39.49 -31.92
C LEU A 27 78.49 40.36 -31.89
N ILE A 28 79.27 40.21 -30.82
CA ILE A 28 80.74 40.13 -30.90
C ILE A 28 81.21 38.98 -30.00
N MET A 29 81.84 37.96 -30.61
CA MET A 29 82.57 36.90 -29.94
C MET A 29 84.06 37.24 -29.87
N THR A 30 84.70 37.00 -28.72
CA THR A 30 86.08 36.49 -28.66
C THR A 30 86.38 35.70 -27.38
N GLU A 31 87.00 34.54 -27.64
CA GLU A 31 88.05 33.84 -26.87
C GLU A 31 87.74 32.99 -25.62
N SER A 32 88.01 31.69 -25.85
CA SER A 32 88.13 30.56 -24.95
C SER A 32 89.31 30.69 -23.96
N ASN A 33 89.04 30.38 -22.69
CA ASN A 33 90.05 30.01 -21.69
C ASN A 33 89.63 28.70 -20.97
N PRO A 34 90.57 27.80 -20.64
CA PRO A 34 90.25 26.45 -20.17
C PRO A 34 89.82 26.42 -18.69
N PRO A 35 88.99 25.44 -18.26
CA PRO A 35 88.55 25.34 -16.88
C PRO A 35 89.68 24.84 -15.98
N LYS A 36 89.97 25.62 -14.93
CA LYS A 36 90.87 25.24 -13.82
C LYS A 36 90.30 24.01 -13.10
N SER A 37 91.16 23.03 -12.83
CA SER A 37 90.83 21.84 -12.05
C SER A 37 90.42 22.22 -10.61
N VAL A 38 89.13 22.12 -10.31
CA VAL A 38 88.60 22.24 -8.94
C VAL A 38 88.86 20.91 -8.22
N LYS A 39 89.63 20.97 -7.13
CA LYS A 39 89.88 19.81 -6.26
C LYS A 39 88.55 19.30 -5.69
N LYS A 40 88.26 18.01 -5.86
CA LYS A 40 87.10 17.35 -5.25
C LYS A 40 87.17 17.48 -3.72
N PRO A 41 86.11 17.93 -3.03
CA PRO A 41 86.08 17.91 -1.58
C PRO A 41 86.11 16.46 -1.11
N ARG A 42 87.10 16.11 -0.28
CA ARG A 42 87.12 14.84 0.45
C ARG A 42 86.20 15.00 1.65
N TRP A 43 84.97 14.52 1.52
CA TRP A 43 84.01 14.43 2.59
C TRP A 43 84.58 13.53 3.70
N THR A 44 84.55 14.00 4.93
CA THR A 44 84.96 13.25 6.12
C THR A 44 83.95 12.12 6.39
N SER A 45 84.37 11.04 7.07
CA SER A 45 83.49 9.90 7.38
C SER A 45 82.24 10.31 8.17
N LEU A 46 82.32 11.41 8.92
CA LEU A 46 81.20 11.98 9.67
C LEU A 46 80.20 12.66 8.72
N GLU A 47 80.66 13.41 7.72
CA GLU A 47 79.80 14.06 6.73
C GLU A 47 79.10 13.03 5.82
N ILE A 48 79.79 11.96 5.44
CA ILE A 48 79.19 10.86 4.67
C ILE A 48 78.10 10.15 5.51
N SER A 49 78.36 9.94 6.81
CA SER A 49 77.37 9.37 7.74
C SER A 49 76.17 10.30 7.95
N LEU A 50 76.40 11.61 8.03
CA LEU A 50 75.32 12.59 8.20
C LEU A 50 74.46 12.67 6.93
N ILE A 51 75.07 12.71 5.75
CA ILE A 51 74.36 12.76 4.46
C ILE A 51 73.56 11.48 4.25
N THR A 52 74.10 10.31 4.61
CA THR A 52 73.36 9.04 4.52
C THR A 52 72.18 9.00 5.49
N ILE A 53 72.34 9.47 6.73
CA ILE A 53 71.23 9.59 7.69
C ILE A 53 70.16 10.57 7.20
N VAL A 54 70.55 11.75 6.72
CA VAL A 54 69.62 12.77 6.19
C VAL A 54 68.90 12.25 4.94
N SER A 55 69.61 11.53 4.07
CA SER A 55 69.02 10.93 2.86
C SER A 55 68.06 9.80 3.22
N LEU A 56 68.38 8.96 4.22
CA LEU A 56 67.48 7.92 4.73
C LEU A 56 66.24 8.54 5.39
N LEU A 57 66.39 9.59 6.20
CA LEU A 57 65.27 10.32 6.80
C LEU A 57 64.40 10.97 5.72
N PHE A 58 65.00 11.55 4.69
CA PHE A 58 64.26 12.12 3.57
C PHE A 58 63.48 11.03 2.81
N ILE A 59 64.08 9.87 2.55
CA ILE A 59 63.39 8.73 1.93
C ILE A 59 62.24 8.24 2.81
N VAL A 60 62.42 8.15 4.13
CA VAL A 60 61.35 7.75 5.07
C VAL A 60 60.23 8.79 5.09
N ILE A 61 60.56 10.09 5.10
CA ILE A 61 59.56 11.17 5.06
C ILE A 61 58.81 11.13 3.73
N VAL A 62 59.50 10.97 2.60
CA VAL A 62 58.86 10.84 1.28
C VAL A 62 58.01 9.58 1.21
N ALA A 63 58.46 8.46 1.76
CA ALA A 63 57.68 7.23 1.83
C ALA A 63 56.44 7.40 2.72
N LEU A 64 56.54 8.10 3.85
CA LEU A 64 55.41 8.44 4.72
C LEU A 64 54.44 9.43 4.07
N VAL A 65 54.95 10.43 3.35
CA VAL A 65 54.13 11.39 2.58
C VAL A 65 53.43 10.68 1.43
N ILE A 66 54.11 9.77 0.72
CA ILE A 66 53.49 8.93 -0.30
C ILE A 66 52.47 8.00 0.35
N LEU A 67 52.77 7.35 1.47
CA LEU A 67 51.81 6.50 2.21
C LEU A 67 50.58 7.31 2.64
N PHE A 68 50.76 8.52 3.14
CA PHE A 68 49.66 9.40 3.57
C PHE A 68 48.89 9.98 2.38
N ALA A 69 49.56 10.30 1.27
CA ALA A 69 48.94 10.79 0.03
C ALA A 69 48.31 9.68 -0.82
N THR A 70 48.72 8.42 -0.64
CA THR A 70 48.15 7.23 -1.30
C THR A 70 47.17 6.47 -0.41
N GLN A 71 47.06 6.83 0.87
CA GLN A 71 45.96 6.42 1.73
C GLN A 71 44.70 7.11 1.19
N ARG A 72 44.00 6.43 0.26
CA ARG A 72 42.58 6.71 0.01
C ARG A 72 41.86 6.43 1.32
N THR A 73 41.69 7.44 2.16
CA THR A 73 40.54 7.46 3.05
C THR A 73 39.36 7.68 2.11
N ASP A 74 38.59 6.63 1.83
CA ASP A 74 37.26 6.83 1.24
C ASP A 74 36.54 7.81 2.19
N GLU A 75 36.40 9.07 1.78
CA GLU A 75 35.92 10.13 2.65
C GLU A 75 34.50 9.79 3.11
N ILE A 76 34.35 9.39 4.37
CA ILE A 76 33.07 9.05 4.98
C ILE A 76 32.03 10.15 4.66
N CYS A 77 30.82 9.76 4.26
CA CYS A 77 29.78 10.71 3.91
C CYS A 77 29.27 11.46 5.16
N ILE A 78 29.64 12.72 5.31
CA ILE A 78 29.26 13.57 6.46
C ILE A 78 28.10 14.54 6.17
N THR A 79 27.36 14.35 5.08
CA THR A 79 26.17 15.17 4.82
C THR A 79 25.09 14.91 5.88
N ALA A 80 24.16 15.87 6.01
CA ALA A 80 23.04 15.73 6.94
C ALA A 80 22.20 14.46 6.65
N ASP A 81 21.92 14.20 5.36
CA ASP A 81 21.17 13.02 4.93
C ASP A 81 21.89 11.70 5.24
N CYS A 82 23.20 11.63 5.03
CA CYS A 82 24.00 10.45 5.38
C CYS A 82 24.03 10.22 6.90
N THR A 83 24.21 11.28 7.68
CA THR A 83 24.24 11.20 9.14
C THR A 83 22.88 10.78 9.71
N GLN A 84 21.78 11.34 9.20
CA GLN A 84 20.42 10.97 9.60
C GLN A 84 20.10 9.52 9.23
N SER A 85 20.49 9.11 8.02
CA SER A 85 20.31 7.72 7.56
C SER A 85 21.09 6.75 8.44
N ALA A 86 22.36 7.04 8.72
CA ALA A 86 23.20 6.21 9.56
C ALA A 86 22.65 6.09 10.99
N SER A 87 22.24 7.21 11.61
CA SER A 87 21.61 7.20 12.94
C SER A 87 20.39 6.29 12.98
N ARG A 88 19.50 6.40 11.99
CA ARG A 88 18.30 5.55 11.88
C ARG A 88 18.66 4.06 11.75
N LEU A 89 19.63 3.72 10.89
CA LEU A 89 20.08 2.34 10.68
C LEU A 89 20.60 1.75 11.99
N ILE A 90 21.48 2.48 12.68
CA ILE A 90 22.14 2.06 13.92
C ILE A 90 21.12 1.90 15.07
N GLU A 91 20.19 2.84 15.22
CA GLU A 91 19.17 2.77 16.28
C GLU A 91 18.19 1.61 16.10
N SER A 92 17.95 1.21 14.84
CA SER A 92 16.99 0.17 14.52
C SER A 92 17.60 -1.24 14.61
N MET A 93 18.89 -1.38 14.30
CA MET A 93 19.58 -2.67 14.31
C MET A 93 19.96 -3.14 15.71
N ASP A 94 20.14 -4.45 15.86
CA ASP A 94 20.73 -5.10 17.02
C ASP A 94 21.99 -5.88 16.59
N ALA A 95 23.14 -5.20 16.66
CA ALA A 95 24.42 -5.75 16.22
C ALA A 95 24.94 -6.93 17.08
N THR A 96 24.24 -7.30 18.16
CA THR A 96 24.58 -8.47 18.98
C THR A 96 24.09 -9.79 18.37
N ILE A 97 23.27 -9.71 17.33
CA ILE A 97 22.63 -10.84 16.67
C ILE A 97 23.40 -11.17 15.39
N ASP A 98 23.63 -12.45 15.14
CA ASP A 98 24.25 -12.89 13.89
C ASP A 98 23.26 -12.66 12.72
N PRO A 99 23.60 -11.83 11.71
CA PRO A 99 22.75 -11.59 10.54
C PRO A 99 22.44 -12.88 9.76
N CYS A 100 23.25 -13.92 9.89
CA CYS A 100 23.05 -15.20 9.21
C CYS A 100 22.10 -16.15 9.96
N GLU A 101 21.75 -15.86 11.21
CA GLU A 101 20.83 -16.67 12.02
C GLU A 101 19.41 -16.07 12.10
N ASP A 102 19.27 -14.76 12.34
CA ASP A 102 17.97 -14.06 12.24
C ASP A 102 18.19 -12.63 11.75
N PHE A 103 18.13 -12.45 10.43
CA PHE A 103 18.38 -11.14 9.84
C PHE A 103 17.32 -10.09 10.21
N PHE A 104 16.08 -10.51 10.50
CA PHE A 104 15.05 -9.58 10.95
C PHE A 104 15.38 -9.05 12.35
N GLN A 105 15.80 -9.93 13.27
CA GLN A 105 16.20 -9.52 14.60
C GLN A 105 17.51 -8.70 14.58
N PHE A 106 18.47 -9.01 13.71
CA PHE A 106 19.64 -8.16 13.46
C PHE A 106 19.24 -6.78 12.94
N ALA A 107 18.37 -6.69 11.94
CA ALA A 107 18.01 -5.42 11.31
C ALA A 107 17.06 -4.54 12.14
N CYS A 108 16.16 -5.16 12.91
CA CYS A 108 15.05 -4.50 13.61
C CYS A 108 15.08 -4.65 15.14
N GLY A 109 16.01 -5.40 15.72
CA GLY A 109 15.99 -5.71 17.16
C GLY A 109 16.06 -4.47 18.06
N GLY A 110 16.83 -3.44 17.67
CA GLY A 110 16.85 -2.14 18.33
C GLY A 110 15.51 -1.41 18.20
N TRP A 111 14.93 -1.41 17.00
CA TRP A 111 13.61 -0.83 16.73
C TRP A 111 12.52 -1.50 17.58
N LEU A 112 12.56 -2.83 17.67
CA LEU A 112 11.63 -3.63 18.49
C LEU A 112 11.81 -3.35 19.98
N LYS A 113 13.02 -3.10 20.47
CA LYS A 113 13.24 -2.72 21.88
C LYS A 113 12.71 -1.31 22.19
N LYS A 114 12.86 -0.38 21.25
CA LYS A 114 12.50 1.04 21.42
C LYS A 114 10.99 1.30 21.31
N HIS A 115 10.29 0.59 20.42
CA HIS A 115 8.89 0.90 20.11
C HIS A 115 7.89 0.01 20.84
N VAL A 116 6.84 0.63 21.36
CA VAL A 116 5.66 -0.02 21.93
C VAL A 116 4.49 0.25 21.01
N ILE A 117 3.64 -0.75 20.76
CA ILE A 117 2.43 -0.57 19.95
C ILE A 117 1.51 0.43 20.67
N PRO A 118 1.13 1.56 20.07
CA PRO A 118 0.19 2.49 20.68
C PRO A 118 -1.13 1.81 21.04
N GLU A 119 -1.80 2.29 22.09
CA GLU A 119 -3.09 1.74 22.55
C GLU A 119 -4.23 1.84 21.51
N THR A 120 -4.04 2.71 20.52
CA THR A 120 -4.97 2.96 19.41
C THR A 120 -4.67 2.11 18.18
N SER A 121 -3.59 1.34 18.19
CA SER A 121 -3.07 0.62 17.03
C SER A 121 -3.00 -0.88 17.27
N SER A 122 -3.37 -1.66 16.26
CA SER A 122 -3.30 -3.13 16.28
C SER A 122 -1.96 -3.66 15.73
N VAL A 123 -1.32 -2.86 14.89
CA VAL A 123 0.02 -3.02 14.33
C VAL A 123 0.75 -1.70 14.51
N TYR A 124 2.07 -1.75 14.70
CA TYR A 124 2.92 -0.58 14.58
C TYR A 124 4.17 -0.94 13.81
N THR A 125 4.38 -0.30 12.66
CA THR A 125 5.47 -0.58 11.71
C THR A 125 6.12 0.71 11.23
N THR A 126 7.22 0.59 10.48
CA THR A 126 7.80 1.70 9.71
C THR A 126 6.77 2.40 8.82
N PHE A 127 5.84 1.66 8.21
CA PHE A 127 4.75 2.24 7.41
C PHE A 127 3.79 3.07 8.28
N ASP A 128 3.46 2.59 9.49
CA ASP A 128 2.54 3.29 10.38
C ASP A 128 3.15 4.58 10.93
N ILE A 129 4.46 4.60 11.22
CA ILE A 129 5.17 5.84 11.58
C ILE A 129 5.05 6.88 10.46
N LEU A 130 5.25 6.48 9.21
CA LEU A 130 5.14 7.41 8.08
C LEU A 130 3.71 7.87 7.81
N ARG A 131 2.71 7.02 8.06
CA ARG A 131 1.29 7.41 8.04
C ARG A 131 1.01 8.42 9.14
N ASP A 132 1.51 8.19 10.35
CA ASP A 132 1.34 9.10 11.48
C ASP A 132 1.93 10.48 11.18
N GLU A 133 3.11 10.53 10.57
CA GLU A 133 3.77 11.77 10.12
C GLU A 133 3.02 12.46 8.97
N LEU A 134 2.54 11.68 7.99
CA LEU A 134 1.75 12.20 6.88
C LEU A 134 0.44 12.83 7.39
N GLU A 135 -0.24 12.19 8.34
CA GLU A 135 -1.45 12.74 8.96
C GLU A 135 -1.20 14.07 9.66
N ILE A 136 -0.04 14.29 10.28
CA ILE A 136 0.32 15.58 10.89
C ILE A 136 0.40 16.69 9.84
N ILE A 137 1.00 16.40 8.67
CA ILE A 137 1.06 17.35 7.55
C ILE A 137 -0.35 17.66 7.07
N LEU A 138 -1.17 16.62 6.85
CA LEU A 138 -2.55 16.77 6.40
C LEU A 138 -3.41 17.57 7.38
N LYS A 139 -3.23 17.38 8.69
CA LYS A 139 -3.87 18.21 9.73
C LYS A 139 -3.49 19.68 9.57
N GLY A 140 -2.19 19.97 9.40
CA GLY A 140 -1.69 21.34 9.26
C GLY A 140 -2.29 22.07 8.06
N VAL A 141 -2.39 21.41 6.90
CA VAL A 141 -2.98 22.01 5.69
C VAL A 141 -4.51 22.14 5.77
N LEU A 142 -5.20 21.24 6.48
CA LEU A 142 -6.65 21.31 6.70
C LEU A 142 -7.07 22.44 7.65
N GLU A 143 -6.23 22.75 8.64
CA GLU A 143 -6.49 23.81 9.63
C GLU A 143 -6.05 25.21 9.18
N LYS A 144 -5.33 25.30 8.05
CA LYS A 144 -4.86 26.56 7.50
C LYS A 144 -5.95 27.26 6.70
N THR A 145 -6.24 28.52 7.03
CA THR A 145 -7.10 29.39 6.21
C THR A 145 -6.29 29.99 5.07
N VAL A 146 -6.76 29.82 3.83
CA VAL A 146 -6.15 30.41 2.62
C VAL A 146 -7.26 31.11 1.84
N GLU A 147 -7.08 32.41 1.56
CA GLU A 147 -8.04 33.17 0.75
C GLU A 147 -7.85 32.86 -0.73
N GLY A 148 -8.96 32.75 -1.48
CA GLY A 148 -8.95 32.55 -2.93
C GLY A 148 -8.53 31.15 -3.39
N GLU A 149 -8.55 30.14 -2.53
CA GLU A 149 -8.29 28.75 -2.91
C GLU A 149 -9.46 28.11 -3.67
N ALA A 150 -9.20 27.01 -4.38
CA ALA A 150 -10.23 26.25 -5.10
C ALA A 150 -11.33 25.77 -4.14
N THR A 151 -12.60 25.87 -4.57
CA THR A 151 -13.77 25.50 -3.74
C THR A 151 -13.71 24.06 -3.23
N ALA A 152 -13.12 23.13 -4.00
CA ALA A 152 -12.89 21.76 -3.58
C ALA A 152 -12.01 21.65 -2.32
N LEU A 153 -11.00 22.52 -2.18
CA LEU A 153 -10.13 22.56 -1.00
C LEU A 153 -10.90 23.10 0.21
N THR A 154 -11.70 24.14 0.01
CA THR A 154 -12.59 24.66 1.06
C THR A 154 -13.57 23.58 1.53
N LYS A 155 -14.16 22.81 0.61
CA LYS A 155 -15.05 21.67 0.96
C LYS A 155 -14.33 20.62 1.81
N ALA A 156 -13.08 20.27 1.49
CA ALA A 156 -12.29 19.35 2.30
C ALA A 156 -12.07 19.87 3.73
N LYS A 157 -11.80 21.18 3.88
CA LYS A 157 -11.66 21.83 5.19
C LYS A 157 -12.98 21.91 5.95
N THR A 158 -14.10 22.22 5.29
CA THR A 158 -15.45 22.19 5.87
C THR A 158 -15.80 20.79 6.39
N LEU A 159 -15.51 19.75 5.60
CA LEU A 159 -15.71 18.37 6.02
C LEU A 159 -14.88 18.03 7.26
N TYR A 160 -13.60 18.41 7.27
CA TYR A 160 -12.73 18.22 8.44
C TYR A 160 -13.27 18.94 9.68
N LYS A 161 -13.67 20.21 9.56
CA LYS A 161 -14.26 20.99 10.67
C LYS A 161 -15.52 20.35 11.23
N SER A 162 -16.41 19.85 10.36
CA SER A 162 -17.62 19.16 10.81
C SER A 162 -17.29 17.91 11.63
N CYS A 163 -16.25 17.18 11.23
CA CYS A 163 -15.83 15.95 11.88
C CYS A 163 -15.17 16.17 13.26
N ILE A 164 -14.33 17.21 13.40
CA ILE A 164 -13.64 17.48 14.66
C ILE A 164 -14.53 18.17 15.71
N ASN A 165 -15.74 18.62 15.35
CA ASN A 165 -16.67 19.28 16.26
C ASN A 165 -17.40 18.25 17.14
N GLU A 166 -16.67 17.65 18.08
CA GLU A 166 -17.21 16.63 18.99
C GLU A 166 -18.42 17.15 19.78
N SER A 167 -18.40 18.40 20.23
CA SER A 167 -19.50 18.99 21.02
C SER A 167 -20.86 18.88 20.32
N LEU A 168 -20.89 19.10 19.00
CA LEU A 168 -22.12 19.00 18.23
C LEU A 168 -22.50 17.55 17.94
N ILE A 169 -21.53 16.68 17.67
CA ILE A 169 -21.76 15.23 17.49
C ILE A 169 -22.35 14.63 18.78
N GLU A 170 -21.80 14.99 19.94
CA GLU A 170 -22.30 14.54 21.25
C GLU A 170 -23.71 15.09 21.53
N LEU A 171 -23.99 16.36 21.20
CA LEU A 171 -25.32 16.96 21.36
C LEU A 171 -26.38 16.22 20.52
N ARG A 172 -26.03 15.78 19.31
CA ARG A 172 -26.94 15.08 18.40
C ARG A 172 -27.15 13.60 18.77
N GLY A 173 -26.38 13.04 19.70
CA GLY A 173 -26.63 11.70 20.23
C GLY A 173 -26.61 10.62 19.14
N GLY A 174 -27.66 9.80 19.12
CA GLY A 174 -27.94 8.82 18.05
C GLY A 174 -29.00 9.26 17.05
N PHE A 175 -29.60 10.44 17.22
CA PHE A 175 -30.73 10.89 16.40
C PHE A 175 -30.47 10.83 14.88
N PRO A 176 -29.28 11.20 14.36
CA PRO A 176 -29.01 11.07 12.93
C PRO A 176 -29.18 9.65 12.39
N LEU A 177 -28.83 8.63 13.18
CA LEU A 177 -29.08 7.23 12.81
C LEU A 177 -30.58 6.90 12.91
N LEU A 178 -31.25 7.34 13.97
CA LEU A 178 -32.69 7.10 14.16
C LEU A 178 -33.53 7.65 13.01
N ASP A 179 -33.16 8.82 12.50
CA ASP A 179 -33.86 9.53 11.42
C ASP A 179 -33.74 8.81 10.07
N ILE A 180 -32.64 8.07 9.84
CA ILE A 180 -32.39 7.38 8.57
C ILE A 180 -32.78 5.91 8.57
N LEU A 181 -32.92 5.27 9.74
CA LEU A 181 -33.34 3.87 9.82
C LEU A 181 -34.64 3.59 9.04
N PRO A 182 -35.68 4.45 9.05
CA PRO A 182 -36.86 4.28 8.21
C PRO A 182 -36.58 4.21 6.69
N ASP A 183 -35.53 4.89 6.18
CA ASP A 183 -35.18 4.86 4.75
C ASP A 183 -34.66 3.49 4.30
N VAL A 184 -34.16 2.69 5.25
CA VAL A 184 -33.67 1.32 5.03
C VAL A 184 -34.60 0.27 5.62
N PHE A 185 -35.90 0.57 5.68
CA PHE A 185 -36.96 -0.31 6.20
C PHE A 185 -36.85 -0.63 7.70
N GLU A 186 -36.23 0.26 8.47
CA GLU A 186 -36.15 0.23 9.93
C GLU A 186 -35.37 -0.99 10.48
N TRP A 187 -35.02 -0.95 11.77
CA TRP A 187 -34.43 -2.08 12.45
C TRP A 187 -35.50 -2.81 13.27
N PRO A 188 -35.90 -4.06 12.91
CA PRO A 188 -36.98 -4.76 13.60
C PRO A 188 -36.77 -4.92 15.11
N MET A 189 -35.53 -5.10 15.58
CA MET A 189 -35.24 -5.15 17.03
C MET A 189 -35.49 -3.82 17.75
N ALA A 190 -35.51 -2.71 17.02
CA ALA A 190 -35.57 -1.34 17.54
C ALA A 190 -36.94 -0.67 17.43
N VAL A 191 -37.97 -1.42 17.01
CA VAL A 191 -39.39 -1.01 16.97
C VAL A 191 -40.29 -2.18 17.35
N ASP A 192 -41.52 -1.92 17.78
CA ASP A 192 -42.43 -2.96 18.29
C ASP A 192 -43.41 -3.50 17.23
N ASP A 193 -43.62 -2.79 16.12
CA ASP A 193 -44.64 -3.05 15.10
C ASP A 193 -44.08 -3.24 13.68
N TRP A 194 -42.82 -3.69 13.58
CA TRP A 194 -42.08 -3.77 12.32
C TRP A 194 -42.82 -4.53 11.22
N GLU A 195 -43.44 -5.67 11.54
CA GLU A 195 -44.17 -6.51 10.59
C GLU A 195 -45.33 -5.75 9.93
N ILE A 196 -45.99 -4.87 10.71
CA ILE A 196 -47.15 -4.10 10.27
C ILE A 196 -46.68 -2.90 9.44
N SER A 197 -45.69 -2.17 9.94
CA SER A 197 -45.25 -0.88 9.40
C SER A 197 -44.32 -1.02 8.19
N TYR A 198 -43.46 -2.05 8.17
CA TYR A 198 -42.44 -2.27 7.13
C TYR A 198 -42.54 -3.66 6.49
N GLY A 199 -42.70 -4.72 7.28
CA GLY A 199 -42.61 -6.11 6.82
C GLY A 199 -43.55 -6.48 5.66
N LYS A 200 -44.77 -5.90 5.62
CA LYS A 200 -45.73 -6.11 4.53
C LYS A 200 -45.26 -5.57 3.17
N LYS A 201 -44.51 -4.47 3.17
CA LYS A 201 -43.99 -3.82 1.95
C LYS A 201 -42.53 -4.17 1.68
N TRP A 202 -41.90 -4.89 2.61
CA TRP A 202 -40.50 -5.23 2.55
C TRP A 202 -40.21 -6.15 1.37
N ARG A 203 -39.21 -5.76 0.58
CA ARG A 203 -38.60 -6.53 -0.50
C ARG A 203 -37.10 -6.45 -0.34
N LEU A 204 -36.41 -7.58 -0.44
CA LEU A 204 -34.96 -7.63 -0.30
C LEU A 204 -34.27 -6.71 -1.33
N GLU A 205 -34.77 -6.71 -2.57
CA GLU A 205 -34.26 -5.89 -3.67
C GLU A 205 -34.30 -4.38 -3.35
N ASP A 206 -35.38 -3.91 -2.73
CA ASP A 206 -35.56 -2.49 -2.41
C ASP A 206 -34.61 -2.03 -1.30
N VAL A 207 -34.39 -2.88 -0.28
CA VAL A 207 -33.46 -2.54 0.81
C VAL A 207 -32.01 -2.58 0.33
N LEU A 208 -31.63 -3.65 -0.39
CA LEU A 208 -30.26 -3.80 -0.89
C LEU A 208 -29.89 -2.72 -1.91
N SER A 209 -30.80 -2.37 -2.83
CA SER A 209 -30.52 -1.33 -3.83
C SER A 209 -30.37 0.05 -3.18
N LYS A 210 -31.19 0.35 -2.16
CA LYS A 210 -31.07 1.59 -1.38
C LYS A 210 -29.72 1.66 -0.64
N LEU A 211 -29.34 0.58 0.05
CA LEU A 211 -28.07 0.51 0.78
C LEU A 211 -26.86 0.62 -0.14
N ASN A 212 -26.89 -0.05 -1.29
CA ASN A 212 -25.84 0.06 -2.30
C ASN A 212 -25.69 1.50 -2.78
N VAL A 213 -26.78 2.14 -3.24
CA VAL A 213 -26.74 3.48 -3.87
C VAL A 213 -26.37 4.58 -2.87
N ARG A 214 -26.94 4.57 -1.67
CA ARG A 214 -26.88 5.71 -0.75
C ARG A 214 -25.88 5.53 0.39
N TYR A 215 -25.67 4.30 0.85
CA TYR A 215 -25.01 4.05 2.14
C TYR A 215 -23.75 3.19 2.03
N GLY A 216 -23.38 2.72 0.83
CA GLY A 216 -22.18 1.92 0.60
C GLY A 216 -22.11 0.63 1.44
N THR A 217 -23.26 0.09 1.83
CA THR A 217 -23.36 -1.15 2.62
C THR A 217 -24.01 -2.24 1.76
N GLU A 218 -23.42 -3.42 1.69
CA GLU A 218 -23.79 -4.44 0.70
C GLU A 218 -23.93 -5.83 1.32
N PRO A 219 -24.95 -6.04 2.17
CA PRO A 219 -25.19 -7.35 2.76
C PRO A 219 -25.68 -8.32 1.69
N PHE A 220 -25.27 -9.58 1.79
CA PHE A 220 -25.58 -10.69 0.88
C PHE A 220 -25.02 -10.59 -0.55
N ILE A 221 -25.15 -9.46 -1.24
CA ILE A 221 -24.80 -9.31 -2.65
C ILE A 221 -23.94 -8.07 -2.81
N HIS A 222 -22.71 -8.24 -3.29
CA HIS A 222 -21.83 -7.14 -3.68
C HIS A 222 -22.12 -6.78 -5.14
N PHE A 223 -22.52 -5.52 -5.39
CA PHE A 223 -22.87 -5.02 -6.70
C PHE A 223 -22.01 -3.81 -7.05
N PHE A 224 -21.26 -3.89 -8.15
CA PHE A 224 -20.47 -2.76 -8.59
C PHE A 224 -20.27 -2.70 -10.09
N VAL A 225 -20.04 -1.49 -10.59
CA VAL A 225 -19.56 -1.25 -11.94
C VAL A 225 -18.04 -1.18 -11.90
N GLY A 226 -17.38 -2.08 -12.63
CA GLY A 226 -15.93 -2.22 -12.67
C GLY A 226 -15.42 -2.43 -14.09
N THR A 227 -14.11 -2.45 -14.28
CA THR A 227 -13.50 -2.80 -15.58
C THR A 227 -13.83 -4.25 -15.94
N ASP A 228 -14.15 -4.52 -17.21
CA ASP A 228 -14.31 -5.90 -17.71
C ASP A 228 -12.94 -6.54 -17.86
N ASP A 229 -12.66 -7.61 -17.10
CA ASP A 229 -11.37 -8.28 -17.09
C ASP A 229 -10.92 -8.74 -18.49
N ARG A 230 -11.83 -9.16 -19.37
CA ARG A 230 -11.48 -9.60 -20.74
C ARG A 230 -11.59 -8.49 -21.79
N LYS A 231 -12.02 -7.29 -21.39
CA LYS A 231 -12.16 -6.11 -22.24
C LYS A 231 -11.83 -4.85 -21.43
N SER A 232 -10.55 -4.66 -21.14
CA SER A 232 -10.01 -3.68 -20.20
C SER A 232 -10.32 -2.22 -20.54
N ASN A 233 -10.75 -1.95 -21.78
CA ASN A 233 -11.19 -0.63 -22.23
C ASN A 233 -12.66 -0.32 -21.90
N SER A 234 -13.41 -1.25 -21.32
CA SER A 234 -14.84 -1.13 -21.02
C SER A 234 -15.15 -1.43 -19.56
N HIS A 235 -16.28 -0.90 -19.08
CA HIS A 235 -16.85 -1.27 -17.79
C HIS A 235 -18.00 -2.26 -17.97
N VAL A 236 -18.25 -3.06 -16.94
CA VAL A 236 -19.33 -4.05 -16.86
C VAL A 236 -19.87 -4.10 -15.42
N ILE A 237 -21.13 -4.52 -15.28
CA ILE A 237 -21.73 -4.79 -13.97
C ILE A 237 -21.17 -6.11 -13.44
N HIS A 238 -20.77 -6.09 -12.17
CA HIS A 238 -20.29 -7.25 -11.44
C HIS A 238 -21.23 -7.60 -10.29
N PHE A 239 -21.45 -8.90 -10.12
CA PHE A 239 -22.07 -9.49 -8.94
C PHE A 239 -21.05 -10.39 -8.26
N ASP A 240 -20.91 -10.23 -6.95
CA ASP A 240 -19.99 -11.03 -6.15
C ASP A 240 -20.61 -11.40 -4.81
N GLN A 241 -19.94 -12.30 -4.09
CA GLN A 241 -20.25 -12.56 -2.69
C GLN A 241 -20.12 -11.27 -1.88
N GLN A 242 -20.85 -11.19 -0.78
CA GLN A 242 -20.85 -10.02 0.10
C GLN A 242 -19.41 -9.55 0.43
N SER A 243 -19.20 -8.23 0.46
CA SER A 243 -17.87 -7.62 0.51
C SER A 243 -17.20 -7.66 1.89
N GLY A 244 -17.92 -8.06 2.95
CA GLY A 244 -17.33 -8.21 4.28
C GLY A 244 -18.31 -8.63 5.36
N LEU A 245 -17.91 -9.66 6.10
CA LEU A 245 -18.63 -10.15 7.27
C LEU A 245 -18.36 -9.24 8.48
N GLY A 246 -19.17 -9.36 9.54
CA GLY A 246 -19.00 -8.66 10.79
C GLY A 246 -17.77 -9.07 11.58
N LEU A 247 -17.51 -10.36 11.63
CA LEU A 247 -16.22 -10.94 12.01
C LEU A 247 -15.34 -11.10 10.76
N LEU A 248 -14.02 -10.92 10.89
CA LEU A 248 -13.10 -10.79 9.74
C LEU A 248 -13.00 -12.02 8.84
N SER A 249 -13.29 -13.23 9.33
CA SER A 249 -13.13 -14.44 8.52
C SER A 249 -14.13 -15.53 8.90
N LYS A 250 -14.37 -16.45 7.95
CA LYS A 250 -15.18 -17.66 8.15
C LYS A 250 -14.78 -18.44 9.42
N ALA A 251 -13.49 -18.49 9.75
CA ALA A 251 -12.98 -19.20 10.92
C ALA A 251 -13.50 -18.64 12.26
N HIS A 252 -13.78 -17.33 12.34
CA HIS A 252 -14.27 -16.69 13.56
C HIS A 252 -15.63 -17.24 13.99
N TYR A 253 -16.48 -17.63 13.04
CA TYR A 253 -17.83 -18.15 13.31
C TYR A 253 -17.84 -19.56 13.91
N SER A 254 -16.67 -20.18 14.10
CA SER A 254 -16.56 -21.36 14.97
C SER A 254 -16.80 -21.01 16.44
N CYS A 255 -16.61 -19.75 16.84
CA CYS A 255 -16.83 -19.22 18.20
C CYS A 255 -16.27 -20.07 19.35
N THR A 256 -15.19 -20.80 19.08
CA THR A 256 -14.51 -21.71 20.01
C THR A 256 -13.05 -21.33 20.16
N GLY A 257 -12.40 -21.84 21.21
CA GLY A 257 -10.99 -21.52 21.49
C GLY A 257 -10.76 -20.01 21.59
N HIS A 258 -9.73 -19.50 20.91
CA HIS A 258 -9.38 -18.08 20.90
C HIS A 258 -10.38 -17.20 20.13
N TYR A 259 -11.36 -17.75 19.41
CA TYR A 259 -12.43 -16.97 18.78
C TYR A 259 -13.64 -16.70 19.69
N SER A 260 -13.71 -17.37 20.86
CA SER A 260 -14.88 -17.29 21.75
C SER A 260 -15.11 -15.88 22.30
N GLU A 261 -14.05 -15.21 22.75
CA GLU A 261 -14.11 -13.83 23.27
C GLU A 261 -14.62 -12.85 22.20
N THR A 262 -14.10 -12.96 20.98
CA THR A 262 -14.52 -12.13 19.84
C THR A 262 -16.00 -12.31 19.52
N CYS A 263 -16.50 -13.55 19.45
CA CYS A 263 -17.92 -13.80 19.20
C CYS A 263 -18.81 -13.25 20.32
N GLN A 264 -18.40 -13.39 21.58
CA GLN A 264 -19.13 -12.84 22.71
C GLN A 264 -19.18 -11.31 22.65
N ALA A 265 -18.04 -10.67 22.38
CA ALA A 265 -17.96 -9.22 22.26
C ALA A 265 -18.79 -8.70 21.08
N TYR A 266 -18.86 -9.45 19.97
CA TYR A 266 -19.69 -9.11 18.82
C TYR A 266 -21.20 -9.18 19.13
N LYS A 267 -21.66 -10.26 19.79
CA LYS A 267 -23.04 -10.36 20.29
C LYS A 267 -23.39 -9.22 21.24
N GLN A 268 -22.46 -8.88 22.13
CA GLN A 268 -22.65 -7.78 23.08
C GLN A 268 -22.73 -6.42 22.37
N TYR A 269 -21.94 -6.21 21.31
CA TYR A 269 -22.00 -4.99 20.53
C TYR A 269 -23.39 -4.81 19.88
N ILE A 270 -23.92 -5.85 19.22
CA ILE A 270 -25.28 -5.82 18.65
C ILE A 270 -26.31 -5.48 19.74
N SER A 271 -26.28 -6.21 20.85
CA SER A 271 -27.23 -6.05 21.95
C SER A 271 -27.19 -4.64 22.56
N ASN A 272 -25.99 -4.12 22.83
CA ASN A 272 -25.81 -2.80 23.43
C ASN A 272 -26.31 -1.69 22.50
N LEU A 273 -26.01 -1.79 21.20
CA LEU A 273 -26.44 -0.79 20.23
C LEU A 273 -27.97 -0.76 20.09
N VAL A 274 -28.62 -1.92 19.97
CA VAL A 274 -30.09 -2.01 19.94
C VAL A 274 -30.71 -1.42 21.19
N LYS A 275 -30.19 -1.74 22.38
CA LYS A 275 -30.71 -1.22 23.64
C LYS A 275 -30.61 0.30 23.72
N LEU A 276 -29.52 0.87 23.23
CA LEU A 276 -29.33 2.31 23.20
C LEU A 276 -30.32 2.98 22.25
N VAL A 277 -30.46 2.45 21.03
CA VAL A 277 -31.47 2.90 20.04
C VAL A 277 -32.88 2.84 20.60
N ARG A 278 -33.27 1.75 21.26
CA ARG A 278 -34.59 1.60 21.89
C ARG A 278 -34.79 2.61 23.03
N THR A 279 -33.76 2.82 23.85
CA THR A 279 -33.80 3.79 24.97
C THR A 279 -34.03 5.21 24.45
N ASP A 280 -33.31 5.62 23.40
CA ASP A 280 -33.46 6.95 22.80
C ASP A 280 -34.84 7.14 22.12
N ARG A 281 -35.48 6.04 21.71
CA ARG A 281 -36.86 6.02 21.20
C ARG A 281 -37.92 5.95 22.31
N GLY A 282 -37.53 5.85 23.58
CA GLY A 282 -38.46 5.67 24.70
C GLY A 282 -39.15 4.30 24.72
N LEU A 283 -38.58 3.29 24.06
CA LEU A 283 -39.08 1.93 24.03
C LEU A 283 -38.47 1.08 25.15
N ALA A 284 -39.24 0.13 25.69
CA ALA A 284 -38.76 -0.78 26.72
C ALA A 284 -37.73 -1.79 26.15
N ASN A 285 -36.69 -2.10 26.92
CA ASN A 285 -35.73 -3.14 26.57
C ASN A 285 -36.19 -4.50 27.09
N ASN A 286 -36.53 -5.41 26.18
CA ASN A 286 -36.79 -6.82 26.52
C ASN A 286 -35.52 -7.64 26.29
N GLU A 287 -34.78 -7.89 27.37
CA GLU A 287 -33.49 -8.59 27.34
C GLU A 287 -33.55 -9.98 26.71
N ALA A 288 -34.60 -10.75 27.02
CA ALA A 288 -34.75 -12.11 26.49
C ALA A 288 -34.95 -12.08 24.97
N HIS A 289 -35.84 -11.20 24.49
CA HIS A 289 -36.12 -11.04 23.06
C HIS A 289 -34.89 -10.53 22.29
N ILE A 290 -34.20 -9.51 22.82
CA ILE A 290 -32.97 -9.00 22.20
C ILE A 290 -31.92 -10.11 22.11
N THR A 291 -31.76 -10.93 23.16
CA THR A 291 -30.79 -12.03 23.17
C THR A 291 -31.12 -13.09 22.12
N GLU A 292 -32.39 -13.43 21.95
CA GLU A 292 -32.86 -14.37 20.93
C GLU A 292 -32.61 -13.85 19.52
N GLU A 293 -32.98 -12.60 19.23
CA GLU A 293 -32.76 -11.99 17.92
C GLU A 293 -31.27 -11.81 17.59
N VAL A 294 -30.43 -11.46 18.58
CA VAL A 294 -28.96 -11.44 18.40
C VAL A 294 -28.44 -12.82 18.05
N ALA A 295 -28.94 -13.89 18.68
CA ALA A 295 -28.54 -15.25 18.33
C ALA A 295 -28.94 -15.60 16.89
N ARG A 296 -30.14 -15.20 16.45
CA ARG A 296 -30.60 -15.37 15.05
C ARG A 296 -29.71 -14.63 14.05
N ILE A 297 -29.27 -13.40 14.36
CA ILE A 297 -28.31 -12.66 13.53
C ILE A 297 -26.99 -13.42 13.40
N MET A 298 -26.49 -13.97 14.50
CA MET A 298 -25.23 -14.73 14.52
C MET A 298 -25.33 -16.02 13.71
N ASP A 299 -26.43 -16.76 13.82
CA ASP A 299 -26.66 -17.99 13.06
C ASP A 299 -26.74 -17.68 11.55
N LEU A 300 -27.46 -16.61 11.18
CA LEU A 300 -27.56 -16.14 9.80
C LEU A 300 -26.19 -15.77 9.24
N GLU A 301 -25.42 -14.95 9.96
CA GLU A 301 -24.10 -14.54 9.48
C GLU A 301 -23.11 -15.71 9.41
N ALA A 302 -23.19 -16.69 10.31
CA ALA A 302 -22.42 -17.92 10.24
C ALA A 302 -22.79 -18.77 9.00
N ASP A 303 -24.08 -18.88 8.67
CA ASP A 303 -24.54 -19.56 7.46
C ASP A 303 -24.07 -18.83 6.18
N ILE A 304 -24.10 -17.49 6.15
CA ILE A 304 -23.54 -16.68 5.06
C ILE A 304 -22.04 -16.92 4.96
N ALA A 305 -21.30 -16.84 6.07
CA ALA A 305 -19.87 -17.08 6.13
C ALA A 305 -19.51 -18.47 5.61
N ASN A 306 -20.33 -19.48 5.91
CA ASN A 306 -20.13 -20.82 5.39
C ASN A 306 -20.40 -20.94 3.89
N ALA A 307 -21.38 -20.19 3.38
CA ALA A 307 -21.71 -20.13 1.96
C ALA A 307 -20.67 -19.37 1.11
N THR A 308 -19.87 -18.48 1.70
CA THR A 308 -18.81 -17.70 1.03
C THR A 308 -17.66 -18.59 0.53
N ASP A 309 -17.22 -18.39 -0.72
CA ASP A 309 -16.03 -19.05 -1.26
C ASP A 309 -14.77 -18.51 -0.56
N THR A 310 -13.83 -19.41 -0.26
CA THR A 310 -12.54 -19.09 0.38
C THR A 310 -11.61 -18.30 -0.57
N PRO A 311 -10.62 -17.56 -0.07
CA PRO A 311 -9.63 -16.89 -0.91
C PRO A 311 -8.93 -17.86 -1.89
N GLU A 312 -8.64 -19.08 -1.46
CA GLU A 312 -8.00 -20.12 -2.28
C GLU A 312 -8.90 -20.59 -3.44
N GLU A 313 -10.22 -20.65 -3.23
CA GLU A 313 -11.19 -20.99 -4.29
C GLU A 313 -11.36 -19.84 -5.30
N ARG A 314 -10.88 -18.63 -4.98
CA ARG A 314 -11.09 -17.40 -5.75
C ARG A 314 -9.81 -16.83 -6.38
N ASN A 315 -8.64 -17.43 -6.14
CA ASN A 315 -7.36 -16.90 -6.60
C ASN A 315 -7.14 -17.03 -8.12
N ASN A 316 -7.92 -17.86 -8.82
CA ASN A 316 -7.84 -18.03 -10.26
C ASN A 316 -8.82 -17.10 -10.99
N PRO A 317 -8.36 -16.00 -11.61
CA PRO A 317 -9.24 -15.04 -12.27
C PRO A 317 -9.98 -15.63 -13.49
N VAL A 318 -9.44 -16.67 -14.13
CA VAL A 318 -10.09 -17.33 -15.28
C VAL A 318 -11.37 -18.04 -14.85
N TRP A 319 -11.36 -18.70 -13.70
CA TRP A 319 -12.52 -19.42 -13.16
C TRP A 319 -13.49 -18.48 -12.45
N LEU A 320 -12.96 -17.40 -11.86
CA LEU A 320 -13.78 -16.37 -11.23
C LEU A 320 -14.64 -15.64 -12.26
N TYR A 321 -14.11 -15.34 -13.45
CA TYR A 321 -14.81 -14.62 -14.50
C TYR A 321 -15.93 -15.45 -15.17
N ASN A 322 -17.19 -15.21 -14.78
CA ASN A 322 -18.36 -15.83 -15.41
C ASN A 322 -19.29 -14.77 -16.02
N LYS A 323 -19.09 -14.46 -17.31
CA LYS A 323 -19.91 -13.49 -18.04
C LYS A 323 -21.19 -14.12 -18.61
N MET A 324 -22.32 -13.45 -18.40
CA MET A 324 -23.65 -13.91 -18.85
C MET A 324 -24.58 -12.73 -19.15
N GLU A 325 -25.78 -12.99 -19.68
CA GLU A 325 -26.85 -11.99 -19.71
C GLU A 325 -27.53 -11.88 -18.34
N LEU A 326 -28.05 -10.70 -18.01
CA LEU A 326 -28.76 -10.47 -16.75
C LEU A 326 -29.99 -11.38 -16.62
N GLY A 327 -30.68 -11.68 -17.72
CA GLY A 327 -31.77 -12.65 -17.78
C GLY A 327 -31.31 -14.07 -17.45
N ASP A 328 -30.10 -14.48 -17.87
CA ASP A 328 -29.52 -15.78 -17.51
C ASP A 328 -29.17 -15.84 -16.02
N LEU A 329 -28.70 -14.74 -15.44
CA LEU A 329 -28.46 -14.65 -14.00
C LEU A 329 -29.78 -14.88 -13.23
N ASN A 330 -30.85 -14.22 -13.69
CA ASN A 330 -32.19 -14.35 -13.11
C ASN A 330 -32.73 -15.79 -13.19
N ALA A 331 -32.52 -16.46 -14.33
CA ALA A 331 -32.97 -17.83 -14.55
C ALA A 331 -32.15 -18.87 -13.76
N ASN A 332 -30.83 -18.70 -13.68
CA ASN A 332 -29.92 -19.72 -13.17
C ASN A 332 -29.61 -19.60 -11.67
N PHE A 333 -29.80 -18.41 -11.07
CA PHE A 333 -29.45 -18.12 -9.68
C PHE A 333 -30.64 -17.56 -8.89
N SER A 334 -31.74 -18.31 -8.89
CA SER A 334 -32.95 -17.95 -8.11
C SER A 334 -32.64 -17.86 -6.61
N LEU A 335 -32.99 -16.71 -6.01
CA LEU A 335 -33.04 -16.52 -4.56
C LEU A 335 -34.50 -16.31 -4.16
N GLU A 336 -34.88 -16.77 -2.95
CA GLU A 336 -36.26 -16.69 -2.48
C GLU A 336 -36.29 -16.42 -0.97
N VAL A 337 -37.21 -15.53 -0.56
CA VAL A 337 -37.49 -15.21 0.84
C VAL A 337 -39.00 -15.21 1.03
N GLU A 338 -39.54 -16.11 1.86
CA GLU A 338 -40.99 -16.21 2.14
C GLU A 338 -41.87 -16.17 0.87
N SER A 339 -41.59 -17.04 -0.09
CA SER A 339 -42.31 -17.13 -1.38
C SER A 339 -42.15 -15.92 -2.31
N GLN A 340 -41.32 -14.94 -1.95
CA GLN A 340 -40.92 -13.85 -2.83
C GLN A 340 -39.60 -14.19 -3.52
N VAL A 341 -39.67 -14.38 -4.83
CA VAL A 341 -38.48 -14.59 -5.68
C VAL A 341 -37.76 -13.26 -5.88
N PHE A 342 -36.45 -13.25 -5.66
CA PHE A 342 -35.59 -12.10 -5.91
C PHE A 342 -35.44 -11.88 -7.42
N ASP A 343 -35.80 -10.70 -7.89
CA ASP A 343 -35.66 -10.32 -9.30
C ASP A 343 -34.35 -9.54 -9.52
N TRP A 344 -33.36 -10.21 -10.10
CA TRP A 344 -32.05 -9.62 -10.39
C TRP A 344 -32.14 -8.43 -11.34
N SER A 345 -33.05 -8.48 -12.30
CA SER A 345 -33.26 -7.41 -13.28
C SER A 345 -33.87 -6.18 -12.61
N TYR A 346 -34.87 -6.38 -11.75
CA TYR A 346 -35.45 -5.30 -10.94
C TYR A 346 -34.43 -4.67 -10.00
N PHE A 347 -33.64 -5.48 -9.28
CA PHE A 347 -32.58 -5.00 -8.40
C PHE A 347 -31.54 -4.15 -9.14
N THR A 348 -31.08 -4.64 -10.30
CA THR A 348 -30.11 -3.92 -11.14
C THR A 348 -30.68 -2.62 -11.68
N ALA A 349 -31.91 -2.65 -12.19
CA ALA A 349 -32.58 -1.45 -12.70
C ALA A 349 -32.73 -0.39 -11.60
N LYS A 350 -33.15 -0.77 -10.39
CA LYS A 350 -33.25 0.15 -9.24
C LYS A 350 -31.95 0.86 -8.92
N ILE A 351 -30.81 0.16 -8.99
CA ILE A 351 -29.50 0.77 -8.75
C ILE A 351 -29.13 1.69 -9.91
N MET A 352 -29.25 1.23 -11.16
CA MET A 352 -28.79 1.98 -12.33
C MET A 352 -29.68 3.18 -12.69
N ASP A 353 -30.95 3.15 -12.32
CA ASP A 353 -31.88 4.30 -12.43
C ASP A 353 -31.41 5.50 -11.59
N SER A 354 -30.68 5.27 -10.49
CA SER A 354 -30.10 6.34 -9.66
C SER A 354 -29.11 7.24 -10.41
N VAL A 355 -28.61 6.77 -11.56
CA VAL A 355 -27.72 7.48 -12.47
C VAL A 355 -28.29 7.60 -13.89
N ASN A 356 -29.62 7.43 -14.03
CA ASN A 356 -30.36 7.53 -15.28
C ASN A 356 -29.86 6.58 -16.39
N LEU A 357 -29.46 5.36 -16.02
CA LEU A 357 -29.04 4.33 -16.97
C LEU A 357 -30.03 3.17 -16.99
N THR A 358 -30.70 3.00 -18.13
CA THR A 358 -31.58 1.85 -18.36
C THR A 358 -30.74 0.59 -18.65
N VAL A 359 -31.09 -0.50 -17.99
CA VAL A 359 -30.56 -1.85 -18.20
C VAL A 359 -31.71 -2.80 -18.51
N THR A 360 -31.46 -3.79 -19.36
CA THR A 360 -32.44 -4.80 -19.78
C THR A 360 -31.91 -6.19 -19.45
N ASP A 361 -32.73 -7.23 -19.61
CA ASP A 361 -32.30 -8.61 -19.39
C ASP A 361 -31.14 -9.05 -20.29
N THR A 362 -30.94 -8.38 -21.43
CA THR A 362 -29.82 -8.64 -22.35
C THR A 362 -28.51 -7.96 -21.92
N GLU A 363 -28.51 -7.18 -20.84
CA GLU A 363 -27.32 -6.55 -20.28
C GLU A 363 -26.28 -7.62 -19.96
N LYS A 364 -25.01 -7.38 -20.35
CA LYS A 364 -23.93 -8.31 -20.01
C LYS A 364 -23.42 -8.01 -18.62
N VAL A 365 -23.35 -9.03 -17.78
CA VAL A 365 -22.88 -8.96 -16.40
C VAL A 365 -21.82 -10.02 -16.14
N VAL A 366 -20.97 -9.79 -15.14
CA VAL A 366 -19.97 -10.77 -14.68
C VAL A 366 -20.36 -11.23 -13.27
N ASN A 367 -20.53 -12.53 -13.10
CA ASN A 367 -20.81 -13.17 -11.81
C ASN A 367 -19.51 -13.80 -11.27
N TYR A 368 -18.91 -13.20 -10.24
CA TYR A 368 -17.73 -13.72 -9.57
C TYR A 368 -18.04 -14.80 -8.53
N ALA A 369 -19.31 -15.01 -8.17
CA ALA A 369 -19.67 -15.88 -7.05
C ALA A 369 -20.83 -16.85 -7.37
N PRO A 370 -20.75 -17.64 -8.46
CA PRO A 370 -21.83 -18.56 -8.84
C PRO A 370 -22.08 -19.64 -7.77
N ASN A 371 -21.04 -20.14 -7.10
CA ASN A 371 -21.19 -21.14 -6.04
C ASN A 371 -21.82 -20.54 -4.78
N TYR A 372 -21.37 -19.36 -4.38
CA TYR A 372 -21.97 -18.60 -3.31
C TYR A 372 -23.46 -18.37 -3.53
N PHE A 373 -23.90 -17.87 -4.69
CA PHE A 373 -25.34 -17.61 -4.91
C PHE A 373 -26.20 -18.88 -4.87
N ARG A 374 -25.68 -20.02 -5.31
CA ARG A 374 -26.38 -21.32 -5.15
C ARG A 374 -26.52 -21.71 -3.68
N ARG A 375 -25.49 -21.49 -2.86
CA ARG A 375 -25.54 -21.77 -1.42
C ARG A 375 -26.39 -20.73 -0.67
N LEU A 376 -26.34 -19.47 -1.07
CA LEU A 376 -27.13 -18.38 -0.51
C LEU A 376 -28.62 -18.63 -0.65
N LYS A 377 -29.09 -19.24 -1.76
CA LYS A 377 -30.48 -19.69 -1.90
C LYS A 377 -30.93 -20.55 -0.72
N LEU A 378 -30.09 -21.52 -0.31
CA LEU A 378 -30.40 -22.43 0.79
C LEU A 378 -30.35 -21.72 2.15
N VAL A 379 -29.46 -20.74 2.29
CA VAL A 379 -29.38 -19.90 3.49
C VAL A 379 -30.67 -19.08 3.62
N LEU A 380 -31.03 -18.28 2.60
CA LEU A 380 -32.19 -17.39 2.65
C LEU A 380 -33.50 -18.13 2.92
N ALA A 381 -33.66 -19.35 2.44
CA ALA A 381 -34.84 -20.18 2.71
C ALA A 381 -35.05 -20.55 4.19
N ARG A 382 -34.04 -20.38 5.06
CA ARG A 382 -34.11 -20.70 6.50
C ARG A 382 -34.51 -19.51 7.38
N TYR A 383 -34.58 -18.31 6.82
CA TYR A 383 -34.73 -17.07 7.56
C TYR A 383 -35.95 -16.27 7.09
N THR A 384 -36.61 -15.61 8.03
CA THR A 384 -37.77 -14.75 7.77
C THR A 384 -37.32 -13.37 7.27
N LYS A 385 -38.26 -12.58 6.73
CA LYS A 385 -37.98 -11.17 6.39
C LYS A 385 -37.42 -10.37 7.58
N ARG A 386 -37.92 -10.65 8.78
CA ARG A 386 -37.48 -10.03 10.03
C ARG A 386 -36.03 -10.37 10.36
N ASP A 387 -35.67 -11.66 10.27
CA ASP A 387 -34.29 -12.12 10.53
C ASP A 387 -33.29 -11.46 9.57
N LEU A 388 -33.62 -11.44 8.28
CA LEU A 388 -32.78 -10.83 7.25
C LEU A 388 -32.66 -9.32 7.47
N GLN A 389 -33.77 -8.62 7.73
CA GLN A 389 -33.74 -7.18 7.98
C GLN A 389 -32.97 -6.84 9.27
N ASN A 390 -33.05 -7.66 10.33
CA ASN A 390 -32.27 -7.47 11.53
C ASN A 390 -30.76 -7.53 11.26
N TYR A 391 -30.32 -8.48 10.44
CA TYR A 391 -28.92 -8.54 10.00
C TYR A 391 -28.55 -7.35 9.11
N ILE A 392 -29.39 -7.00 8.13
CA ILE A 392 -29.15 -5.85 7.23
C ILE A 392 -28.99 -4.55 8.03
N ALA A 393 -29.97 -4.25 8.89
CA ALA A 393 -30.00 -3.05 9.71
C ALA A 393 -28.83 -3.02 10.71
N TRP A 394 -28.44 -4.17 11.26
CA TRP A 394 -27.24 -4.29 12.09
C TRP A 394 -25.96 -3.95 11.32
N ARG A 395 -25.73 -4.55 10.14
CA ARG A 395 -24.53 -4.29 9.32
C ARG A 395 -24.45 -2.82 8.90
N PHE A 396 -25.59 -2.23 8.59
CA PHE A 396 -25.72 -0.80 8.30
C PHE A 396 -25.46 0.07 9.53
N ALA A 397 -26.10 -0.19 10.68
CA ALA A 397 -25.88 0.59 11.89
C ALA A 397 -24.40 0.50 12.32
N MET A 398 -23.80 -0.68 12.25
CA MET A 398 -22.39 -0.90 12.54
C MET A 398 -21.45 -0.04 11.68
N SER A 399 -21.79 0.21 10.39
CA SER A 399 -21.00 1.07 9.51
C SER A 399 -21.19 2.57 9.77
N MET A 400 -22.31 2.96 10.39
CA MET A 400 -22.65 4.36 10.67
C MET A 400 -22.24 4.84 12.07
N VAL A 401 -22.03 3.92 13.03
CA VAL A 401 -21.77 4.23 14.45
C VAL A 401 -20.60 5.20 14.66
N MET A 402 -19.56 5.16 13.83
CA MET A 402 -18.39 6.05 13.97
C MET A 402 -18.73 7.53 13.76
N GLY A 403 -19.84 7.85 13.09
CA GLY A 403 -20.32 9.22 12.89
C GLY A 403 -21.25 9.75 13.99
N LEU A 404 -21.47 8.98 15.07
CA LEU A 404 -22.41 9.30 16.15
C LEU A 404 -21.68 9.68 17.45
N SER A 405 -22.46 10.08 18.46
CA SER A 405 -21.97 10.38 19.82
C SER A 405 -21.20 9.23 20.48
N ARG A 406 -20.39 9.57 21.49
CA ARG A 406 -19.54 8.61 22.23
C ARG A 406 -20.31 7.44 22.84
N PRO A 407 -21.51 7.60 23.45
CA PRO A 407 -22.29 6.47 23.95
C PRO A 407 -22.55 5.40 22.87
N TYR A 408 -22.77 5.82 21.63
CA TYR A 408 -22.92 4.92 20.48
C TYR A 408 -21.59 4.29 20.09
N ARG A 409 -20.51 5.08 19.93
CA ARG A 409 -19.17 4.57 19.56
C ARG A 409 -18.60 3.57 20.57
N ASP A 410 -18.87 3.79 21.86
CA ASP A 410 -18.40 2.95 22.97
C ASP A 410 -19.10 1.58 23.02
N THR A 411 -20.26 1.40 22.38
CA THR A 411 -20.91 0.08 22.29
C THR A 411 -20.04 -0.96 21.58
N GLY A 412 -19.18 -0.53 20.64
CA GLY A 412 -18.25 -1.39 19.90
C GLY A 412 -16.87 -1.56 20.55
N LYS A 413 -16.59 -0.92 21.69
CA LYS A 413 -15.24 -0.89 22.29
C LYS A 413 -14.71 -2.27 22.66
N ALA A 414 -15.53 -3.09 23.33
CA ALA A 414 -15.14 -4.45 23.71
C ALA A 414 -14.87 -5.32 22.47
N PHE A 415 -15.70 -5.17 21.44
CA PHE A 415 -15.53 -5.86 20.17
C PHE A 415 -14.23 -5.47 19.46
N ARG A 416 -13.92 -4.16 19.36
CA ARG A 416 -12.67 -3.68 18.77
C ARG A 416 -11.45 -4.20 19.53
N LYS A 417 -11.51 -4.25 20.87
CA LYS A 417 -10.44 -4.83 21.69
C LYS A 417 -10.26 -6.32 21.42
N ALA A 418 -11.33 -7.11 21.45
CA ALA A 418 -11.25 -8.55 21.21
C ALA A 418 -10.78 -8.88 19.77
N MET A 419 -11.18 -8.07 18.79
CA MET A 419 -10.77 -8.24 17.39
C MET A 419 -9.33 -7.79 17.14
N PHE A 420 -8.95 -6.59 17.59
CA PHE A 420 -7.75 -5.90 17.11
C PHE A 420 -6.72 -5.64 18.21
N GLY A 421 -7.05 -5.94 19.47
CA GLY A 421 -6.22 -5.65 20.64
C GLY A 421 -6.14 -4.16 21.02
N THR A 422 -6.90 -3.29 20.35
CA THR A 422 -6.90 -1.85 20.62
C THR A 422 -7.77 -1.50 21.82
N SER A 423 -7.22 -0.70 22.75
CA SER A 423 -7.91 -0.35 24.00
C SER A 423 -8.52 1.06 23.98
N SER A 424 -8.12 1.88 23.00
CA SER A 424 -8.59 3.25 22.78
C SER A 424 -8.83 3.54 21.30
N GLU A 425 -9.67 4.53 21.00
CA GLU A 425 -9.78 5.13 19.67
C GLU A 425 -8.61 6.08 19.42
N SER A 426 -8.23 6.26 18.15
CA SER A 426 -7.26 7.28 17.73
C SER A 426 -7.80 8.68 18.00
N ALA A 427 -6.91 9.68 18.07
CA ALA A 427 -7.33 11.06 18.25
C ALA A 427 -8.33 11.48 17.17
N VAL A 428 -9.38 12.23 17.55
CA VAL A 428 -10.46 12.60 16.62
C VAL A 428 -9.93 13.30 15.37
N TRP A 429 -8.98 14.22 15.52
CA TRP A 429 -8.37 14.88 14.38
C TRP A 429 -7.72 13.89 13.40
N ARG A 430 -7.10 12.79 13.88
CA ARG A 430 -6.51 11.75 13.00
C ARG A 430 -7.60 11.02 12.24
N GLN A 431 -8.66 10.60 12.93
CA GLN A 431 -9.82 9.95 12.31
C GLN A 431 -10.42 10.84 11.21
N CYS A 432 -10.58 12.13 11.51
CA CYS A 432 -11.13 13.12 10.58
C CYS A 432 -10.20 13.39 9.39
N THR A 433 -8.90 13.56 9.63
CA THR A 433 -7.91 13.73 8.56
C THR A 433 -7.89 12.52 7.63
N HIS A 434 -7.87 11.31 8.19
CA HIS A 434 -7.94 10.06 7.43
C HIS A 434 -9.23 9.96 6.62
N TYR A 435 -10.37 10.29 7.25
CA TYR A 435 -11.67 10.28 6.61
C TYR A 435 -11.75 11.23 5.40
N VAL A 436 -11.28 12.48 5.55
CA VAL A 436 -11.26 13.45 4.45
C VAL A 436 -10.31 12.99 3.34
N ASN A 437 -9.14 12.45 3.67
CA ASN A 437 -8.19 11.91 2.68
C ASN A 437 -8.78 10.78 1.84
N ASN A 438 -9.53 9.87 2.45
CA ASN A 438 -10.15 8.75 1.74
C ASN A 438 -11.32 9.16 0.84
N ASN A 439 -12.09 10.18 1.24
CA ASN A 439 -13.30 10.60 0.52
C ASN A 439 -13.03 11.73 -0.49
N MET A 440 -11.99 12.55 -0.28
CA MET A 440 -11.61 13.67 -1.13
C MET A 440 -10.15 13.57 -1.58
N LYS A 441 -9.76 12.38 -2.06
CA LYS A 441 -8.37 12.00 -2.35
C LYS A 441 -7.61 12.94 -3.29
N SER A 442 -8.29 13.58 -4.25
CA SER A 442 -7.62 14.52 -5.18
C SER A 442 -7.36 15.86 -4.50
N ALA A 443 -8.34 16.38 -3.73
CA ALA A 443 -8.19 17.63 -2.99
C ALA A 443 -7.11 17.49 -1.91
N MET A 444 -7.15 16.40 -1.14
CA MET A 444 -6.14 16.09 -0.12
C MET A 444 -4.78 15.77 -0.75
N GLY A 445 -4.77 15.12 -1.91
CA GLY A 445 -3.58 14.91 -2.71
C GLY A 445 -2.91 16.24 -3.06
N ARG A 446 -3.66 17.23 -3.57
CA ARG A 446 -3.15 18.56 -3.92
C ARG A 446 -2.54 19.26 -2.71
N LEU A 447 -3.28 19.35 -1.61
CA LEU A 447 -2.81 19.99 -0.38
C LEU A 447 -1.51 19.35 0.13
N TYR A 448 -1.40 18.03 0.07
CA TYR A 448 -0.21 17.31 0.50
C TYR A 448 1.01 17.60 -0.39
N VAL A 449 0.85 17.55 -1.71
CA VAL A 449 1.99 17.69 -2.63
C VAL A 449 2.52 19.11 -2.70
N GLU A 450 1.65 20.12 -2.55
CA GLU A 450 2.06 21.53 -2.44
C GLU A 450 2.91 21.78 -1.18
N GLU A 451 2.64 21.06 -0.08
CA GLU A 451 3.34 21.23 1.20
C GLU A 451 4.61 20.36 1.30
N ALA A 452 4.56 19.11 0.84
CA ALA A 452 5.54 18.08 1.24
C ALA A 452 6.23 17.34 0.07
N PHE A 453 5.91 17.62 -1.19
CA PHE A 453 6.47 16.91 -2.34
C PHE A 453 7.29 17.81 -3.27
N SER A 454 8.41 17.29 -3.77
CA SER A 454 9.32 18.01 -4.68
C SER A 454 9.27 17.40 -6.08
N GLU A 455 9.06 18.22 -7.11
CA GLU A 455 9.00 17.78 -8.51
C GLU A 455 10.25 17.01 -8.94
N LYS A 456 11.45 17.45 -8.53
CA LYS A 456 12.71 16.74 -8.82
C LYS A 456 12.73 15.29 -8.26
N SER A 457 11.85 14.93 -7.32
CA SER A 457 11.75 13.55 -6.81
C SER A 457 11.06 12.65 -7.82
N LYS A 458 10.13 13.20 -8.62
CA LYS A 458 9.46 12.53 -9.74
C LYS A 458 10.49 12.13 -10.81
N GLU A 459 11.44 13.01 -11.14
CA GLU A 459 12.51 12.74 -12.11
C GLU A 459 13.41 11.57 -11.68
N THR A 460 13.96 11.61 -10.47
CA THR A 460 14.81 10.52 -9.94
C THR A 460 14.05 9.19 -9.86
N MET A 461 12.76 9.23 -9.51
CA MET A 461 11.91 8.03 -9.51
C MET A 461 11.71 7.44 -10.91
N LEU A 462 11.51 8.27 -11.93
CA LEU A 462 11.40 7.82 -13.32
C LEU A 462 12.67 7.11 -13.79
N GLU A 463 13.85 7.64 -13.42
CA GLU A 463 15.13 7.02 -13.73
C GLU A 463 15.26 5.64 -13.06
N MET A 464 15.00 5.54 -11.76
CA MET A 464 15.08 4.26 -11.04
C MET A 464 14.08 3.23 -11.57
N ILE A 465 12.85 3.64 -11.91
CA ILE A 465 11.84 2.76 -12.52
C ILE A 465 12.33 2.24 -13.86
N LYS A 466 12.94 3.09 -14.69
CA LYS A 466 13.49 2.67 -15.97
C LYS A 466 14.62 1.66 -15.77
N GLU A 467 15.56 1.92 -14.88
CA GLU A 467 16.68 1.00 -14.63
C GLU A 467 16.23 -0.36 -14.11
N ILE A 468 15.22 -0.40 -13.23
CA ILE A 468 14.68 -1.65 -12.69
C ILE A 468 13.85 -2.40 -13.75
N GLN A 469 13.10 -1.68 -14.60
CA GLN A 469 12.41 -2.26 -15.75
C GLN A 469 13.41 -2.88 -16.75
N ASP A 470 14.51 -2.18 -17.06
CA ASP A 470 15.57 -2.69 -17.94
C ASP A 470 16.23 -3.95 -17.33
N VAL A 471 16.39 -3.97 -16.00
CA VAL A 471 16.87 -5.16 -15.27
C VAL A 471 15.88 -6.31 -15.34
N PHE A 472 14.57 -6.06 -15.18
CA PHE A 472 13.55 -7.10 -15.33
C PHE A 472 13.63 -7.73 -16.73
N ILE A 473 13.62 -6.89 -17.77
CA ILE A 473 13.65 -7.34 -19.17
C ILE A 473 14.93 -8.15 -19.45
N SER A 474 16.11 -7.63 -19.09
CA SER A 474 17.37 -8.35 -19.31
C SER A 474 17.49 -9.64 -18.49
N THR A 475 16.76 -9.76 -17.37
CA THR A 475 16.75 -10.98 -16.57
C THR A 475 15.92 -12.09 -17.24
N LEU A 476 14.96 -11.76 -18.11
CA LEU A 476 14.19 -12.76 -18.88
C LEU A 476 15.12 -13.69 -19.68
N ASP A 477 16.20 -13.17 -20.26
CA ASP A 477 17.19 -13.96 -21.00
C ASP A 477 17.88 -15.01 -20.12
N GLU A 478 18.08 -14.70 -18.83
CA GLU A 478 18.74 -15.57 -17.84
C GLU A 478 17.82 -16.66 -17.29
N LEU A 479 16.50 -16.57 -17.50
CA LEU A 479 15.53 -17.55 -16.97
C LEU A 479 15.48 -18.81 -17.87
N PRO A 480 16.01 -19.96 -17.43
CA PRO A 480 16.04 -21.17 -18.27
C PRO A 480 14.68 -21.88 -18.35
N TRP A 481 13.73 -21.43 -17.54
CA TRP A 481 12.46 -22.11 -17.31
C TRP A 481 11.33 -21.60 -18.22
N MET A 482 11.57 -20.52 -18.95
CA MET A 482 10.66 -19.94 -19.95
C MET A 482 11.18 -20.16 -21.36
N ASP A 483 10.30 -20.47 -22.31
CA ASP A 483 10.63 -20.48 -23.74
C ASP A 483 10.74 -19.07 -24.33
N ALA A 484 11.33 -18.97 -25.53
CA ALA A 484 11.60 -17.69 -26.19
C ALA A 484 10.32 -16.92 -26.56
N GLU A 485 9.22 -17.61 -26.87
CA GLU A 485 7.93 -16.99 -27.20
C GLU A 485 7.34 -16.28 -25.98
N THR A 486 7.31 -16.98 -24.84
CA THR A 486 6.81 -16.45 -23.57
C THR A 486 7.71 -15.33 -23.04
N LYS A 487 9.05 -15.44 -23.20
CA LYS A 487 9.98 -14.36 -22.85
C LYS A 487 9.70 -13.08 -23.64
N LYS A 488 9.50 -13.19 -24.95
CA LYS A 488 9.18 -12.04 -25.81
C LYS A 488 7.85 -11.39 -25.40
N ALA A 489 6.83 -12.19 -25.12
CA ALA A 489 5.54 -11.67 -24.66
C ALA A 489 5.67 -10.99 -23.27
N ALA A 490 6.50 -11.52 -22.38
CA ALA A 490 6.77 -10.92 -21.08
C ALA A 490 7.51 -9.58 -21.20
N GLU A 491 8.48 -9.48 -22.13
CA GLU A 491 9.15 -8.22 -22.48
C GLU A 491 8.15 -7.19 -23.01
N GLU A 492 7.29 -7.57 -23.97
CA GLU A 492 6.27 -6.68 -24.53
C GLU A 492 5.31 -6.16 -23.44
N LYS A 493 4.92 -7.03 -22.50
CA LYS A 493 4.10 -6.63 -21.34
C LYS A 493 4.85 -5.69 -20.40
N ALA A 494 6.11 -6.00 -20.07
CA ALA A 494 6.92 -5.19 -19.18
C ALA A 494 7.11 -3.77 -19.74
N LEU A 495 7.41 -3.64 -21.03
CA LEU A 495 7.56 -2.36 -21.73
C LEU A 495 6.25 -1.55 -21.75
N ALA A 496 5.10 -2.22 -21.79
CA ALA A 496 3.79 -1.59 -21.80
C ALA A 496 3.29 -1.11 -20.42
N ILE A 497 4.02 -1.38 -19.32
CA ILE A 497 3.62 -0.94 -17.98
C ILE A 497 3.56 0.59 -17.93
N LEU A 498 2.38 1.13 -17.66
CA LEU A 498 2.17 2.56 -17.42
C LEU A 498 2.64 2.95 -16.01
N LYS A 499 3.33 4.08 -15.90
CA LYS A 499 4.02 4.51 -14.68
C LYS A 499 3.39 5.80 -14.16
N LEU A 500 2.79 5.76 -12.96
CA LEU A 500 2.16 6.92 -12.33
C LEU A 500 2.90 7.26 -11.01
N ILE A 501 3.48 8.46 -10.91
CA ILE A 501 4.45 8.81 -9.85
C ILE A 501 4.10 10.15 -9.22
N GLY A 502 4.10 10.19 -7.89
CA GLY A 502 3.81 11.38 -7.08
C GLY A 502 2.31 11.67 -7.03
N TYR A 503 1.80 12.33 -8.07
CA TYR A 503 0.41 12.76 -8.18
C TYR A 503 -0.03 12.91 -9.64
N PRO A 504 -1.34 12.86 -9.95
CA PRO A 504 -1.85 13.22 -11.27
C PRO A 504 -1.81 14.73 -11.49
N ASP A 505 -1.27 15.19 -12.62
CA ASP A 505 -1.11 16.62 -12.89
C ASP A 505 -2.44 17.38 -12.90
N TYR A 506 -3.55 16.73 -13.26
CA TYR A 506 -4.90 17.33 -13.28
C TYR A 506 -5.42 17.78 -11.90
N ILE A 507 -4.85 17.32 -10.77
CA ILE A 507 -5.31 17.78 -9.46
C ILE A 507 -4.82 19.21 -9.16
N MET A 508 -3.83 19.70 -9.90
CA MET A 508 -3.34 21.08 -9.81
C MET A 508 -4.22 22.07 -10.58
N ASP A 509 -5.17 21.59 -11.36
CA ASP A 509 -6.14 22.39 -12.09
C ASP A 509 -7.37 22.67 -11.21
N ASP A 510 -7.65 23.94 -10.94
CA ASP A 510 -8.78 24.37 -10.11
C ASP A 510 -10.13 24.01 -10.72
N GLU A 511 -10.29 24.11 -12.04
CA GLU A 511 -11.54 23.81 -12.73
C GLU A 511 -11.84 22.31 -12.64
N TYR A 512 -10.85 21.47 -12.95
CA TYR A 512 -10.98 20.02 -12.81
C TYR A 512 -11.34 19.63 -11.39
N LEU A 513 -10.60 20.15 -10.40
CA LEU A 513 -10.78 19.79 -9.01
C LEU A 513 -12.15 20.24 -8.49
N ASN A 514 -12.61 21.44 -8.86
CA ASN A 514 -13.93 21.93 -8.49
C ASN A 514 -15.05 21.11 -9.14
N ASP A 515 -14.92 20.72 -10.42
CA ASP A 515 -15.89 19.88 -11.11
C ASP A 515 -16.01 18.49 -10.46
N GLU A 516 -14.89 17.91 -10.02
CA GLU A 516 -14.87 16.59 -9.36
C GLU A 516 -15.76 16.54 -8.12
N TYR A 517 -15.83 17.64 -7.35
CA TYR A 517 -16.58 17.73 -6.10
C TYR A 517 -17.79 18.66 -6.19
N LYS A 518 -18.27 19.03 -7.39
CA LYS A 518 -19.33 20.04 -7.55
C LYS A 518 -20.66 19.65 -6.89
N ASP A 519 -20.99 18.36 -6.93
CA ASP A 519 -22.26 17.80 -6.44
C ASP A 519 -22.29 17.65 -4.90
N LEU A 520 -21.20 17.96 -4.20
CA LEU A 520 -21.10 17.87 -2.74
C LEU A 520 -21.30 19.23 -2.10
N SER A 521 -22.16 19.31 -1.08
CA SER A 521 -22.37 20.52 -0.30
C SER A 521 -22.30 20.19 1.18
N PHE A 522 -21.13 20.36 1.77
CA PHE A 522 -20.93 20.06 3.19
C PHE A 522 -21.36 21.22 4.09
N SER A 523 -21.87 20.86 5.26
CA SER A 523 -22.12 21.78 6.37
C SER A 523 -21.10 21.55 7.49
N GLU A 524 -20.62 22.62 8.13
CA GLU A 524 -19.77 22.48 9.33
C GLU A 524 -20.53 21.87 10.53
N GLU A 525 -21.87 21.80 10.46
CA GLU A 525 -22.73 21.35 11.56
C GLU A 525 -23.28 19.92 11.37
N GLU A 526 -23.13 19.34 10.17
CA GLU A 526 -23.83 18.11 9.78
C GLU A 526 -22.87 17.00 9.35
N TYR A 527 -21.94 16.60 10.24
CA TYR A 527 -20.93 15.59 9.91
C TYR A 527 -21.52 14.25 9.44
N PHE A 528 -22.58 13.78 10.09
CA PHE A 528 -23.22 12.51 9.75
C PHE A 528 -23.84 12.55 8.34
N GLU A 529 -24.53 13.63 8.02
CA GLU A 529 -25.12 13.86 6.69
C GLU A 529 -24.04 14.05 5.63
N ASN A 530 -22.96 14.79 5.93
CA ASN A 530 -21.80 14.91 5.05
C ASN A 530 -21.23 13.53 4.70
N ASN A 531 -21.25 12.59 5.65
CA ASN A 531 -20.75 11.24 5.44
C ASN A 531 -21.64 10.44 4.47
N ILE A 532 -22.97 10.53 4.63
CA ILE A 532 -23.92 9.94 3.69
C ILE A 532 -23.79 10.57 2.29
N GLN A 533 -23.65 11.89 2.21
CA GLN A 533 -23.42 12.59 0.93
C GLN A 533 -22.18 12.07 0.21
N ASN A 534 -21.08 11.84 0.94
CA ASN A 534 -19.85 11.25 0.37
C ASN A 534 -20.08 9.84 -0.16
N LEU A 535 -20.70 8.96 0.63
CA LEU A 535 -20.97 7.58 0.24
C LEU A 535 -21.82 7.52 -1.03
N GLU A 536 -22.92 8.28 -1.07
CA GLU A 536 -23.80 8.35 -2.23
C GLU A 536 -23.10 8.94 -3.46
N HIS A 537 -22.34 10.02 -3.30
CA HIS A 537 -21.58 10.64 -4.39
C HIS A 537 -20.56 9.67 -4.99
N LEU A 538 -19.76 9.00 -4.15
CA LEU A 538 -18.75 8.04 -4.59
C LEU A 538 -19.38 6.85 -5.30
N GLN A 539 -20.51 6.34 -4.81
CA GLN A 539 -21.21 5.24 -5.47
C GLN A 539 -21.77 5.68 -6.82
N LYS A 540 -22.48 6.80 -6.89
CA LYS A 540 -23.00 7.34 -8.16
C LYS A 540 -21.88 7.60 -9.17
N LYS A 541 -20.72 8.10 -8.73
CA LYS A 541 -19.54 8.28 -9.58
C LYS A 541 -19.05 6.96 -10.18
N ARG A 542 -19.07 5.85 -9.42
CA ARG A 542 -18.74 4.50 -9.92
C ARG A 542 -19.79 3.98 -10.90
N LEU A 543 -21.08 4.09 -10.56
CA LEU A 543 -22.19 3.60 -11.39
C LEU A 543 -22.24 4.31 -12.76
N LYS A 544 -22.00 5.62 -12.80
CA LYS A 544 -21.93 6.43 -14.04
C LYS A 544 -20.88 5.90 -15.03
N LYS A 545 -19.89 5.11 -14.60
CA LYS A 545 -18.83 4.58 -15.48
C LYS A 545 -19.30 3.49 -16.43
N LEU A 546 -20.49 2.89 -16.21
CA LEU A 546 -20.92 1.68 -16.95
C LEU A 546 -20.87 1.84 -18.49
N ARG A 547 -21.20 3.03 -19.00
CA ARG A 547 -21.19 3.35 -20.44
C ARG A 547 -20.00 4.20 -20.87
N VAL A 548 -19.07 4.46 -19.96
CA VAL A 548 -17.87 5.27 -20.19
C VAL A 548 -16.69 4.33 -20.47
N ARG A 549 -15.80 4.71 -21.39
CA ARG A 549 -14.57 3.94 -21.62
C ARG A 549 -13.63 4.09 -20.43
N VAL A 550 -12.85 3.05 -20.16
CA VAL A 550 -11.86 3.08 -19.07
C VAL A 550 -10.76 4.09 -19.42
N ASN A 551 -10.54 5.06 -18.54
CA ASN A 551 -9.34 5.89 -18.57
C ASN A 551 -8.19 5.16 -17.87
N LYS A 552 -7.18 4.74 -18.63
CA LYS A 552 -6.00 4.03 -18.10
C LYS A 552 -5.07 4.94 -17.30
N GLU A 553 -5.18 6.26 -17.43
CA GLU A 553 -4.41 7.26 -16.67
C GLU A 553 -5.07 7.64 -15.35
N GLU A 554 -6.35 7.30 -15.11
CA GLU A 554 -7.07 7.64 -13.88
C GLU A 554 -6.50 6.90 -12.67
N TRP A 555 -5.98 7.60 -11.66
CA TRP A 555 -5.28 6.99 -10.52
C TRP A 555 -6.19 6.11 -9.63
N ILE A 556 -5.69 4.94 -9.23
CA ILE A 556 -6.39 4.05 -8.27
C ILE A 556 -6.28 4.55 -6.82
N SER A 557 -5.23 5.30 -6.49
CA SER A 557 -4.97 5.86 -5.16
C SER A 557 -4.86 7.38 -5.21
N GLY A 558 -5.05 8.07 -4.08
CA GLY A 558 -4.65 9.46 -3.91
C GLY A 558 -3.13 9.60 -3.78
N ALA A 559 -2.62 10.85 -3.84
CA ALA A 559 -1.19 11.16 -3.71
C ALA A 559 -0.69 11.10 -2.24
N ALA A 560 -1.55 11.46 -1.28
CA ALA A 560 -1.26 11.46 0.15
C ALA A 560 -1.45 10.05 0.77
N VAL A 561 -0.76 9.05 0.22
CA VAL A 561 -0.87 7.64 0.63
C VAL A 561 0.53 7.04 0.79
N VAL A 562 0.79 6.38 1.91
CA VAL A 562 2.03 5.61 2.15
C VAL A 562 1.79 4.17 1.71
N ASN A 563 1.86 3.93 0.40
CA ASN A 563 1.78 2.61 -0.21
C ASN A 563 2.28 2.67 -1.67
N ALA A 564 2.33 1.53 -2.36
CA ALA A 564 2.45 1.42 -3.82
C ALA A 564 1.45 0.37 -4.34
N PHE A 565 1.18 0.38 -5.65
CA PHE A 565 0.14 -0.48 -6.22
C PHE A 565 0.41 -0.87 -7.68
N TYR A 566 0.06 -2.11 -8.03
CA TYR A 566 -0.12 -2.61 -9.39
C TYR A 566 -1.62 -2.79 -9.71
N SER A 567 -1.99 -2.60 -10.97
CA SER A 567 -3.34 -2.89 -11.46
C SER A 567 -3.27 -3.72 -12.73
N SER A 568 -3.68 -4.99 -12.64
CA SER A 568 -3.63 -5.95 -13.74
C SER A 568 -4.45 -5.51 -14.95
N THR A 569 -5.69 -5.06 -14.73
CA THR A 569 -6.60 -4.62 -15.81
C THR A 569 -6.17 -3.33 -16.50
N LYS A 570 -5.24 -2.55 -15.92
CA LYS A 570 -4.71 -1.33 -16.53
C LYS A 570 -3.22 -1.44 -16.88
N ASN A 571 -2.60 -2.59 -16.60
CA ASN A 571 -1.16 -2.85 -16.69
C ASN A 571 -0.31 -1.65 -16.24
N ARG A 572 -0.41 -1.28 -14.96
CA ARG A 572 0.24 -0.06 -14.46
C ARG A 572 0.70 -0.17 -13.02
N ILE A 573 1.71 0.63 -12.70
CA ILE A 573 2.28 0.81 -11.36
C ILE A 573 2.06 2.25 -10.87
N VAL A 574 1.72 2.41 -9.59
CA VAL A 574 1.43 3.70 -8.96
C VAL A 574 2.27 3.88 -7.69
N PHE A 575 3.04 4.97 -7.65
CA PHE A 575 3.81 5.39 -6.48
C PHE A 575 3.34 6.77 -6.01
N PRO A 576 2.34 6.85 -5.11
CA PRO A 576 1.91 8.10 -4.50
C PRO A 576 3.05 8.87 -3.83
N ALA A 577 2.95 10.20 -3.80
CA ALA A 577 3.93 11.06 -3.15
C ALA A 577 4.20 10.70 -1.68
N GLY A 578 3.21 10.13 -0.98
CA GLY A 578 3.32 9.74 0.43
C GLY A 578 4.40 8.68 0.73
N ILE A 579 4.71 7.76 -0.20
CA ILE A 579 5.76 6.74 0.01
C ILE A 579 7.17 7.25 -0.37
N LEU A 580 7.27 8.37 -1.09
CA LEU A 580 8.53 8.90 -1.65
C LEU A 580 9.33 9.71 -0.62
N ARG A 581 9.61 9.08 0.53
CA ARG A 581 10.32 9.67 1.68
C ARG A 581 11.14 8.60 2.42
N PRO A 582 12.09 8.97 3.30
CA PRO A 582 12.84 7.99 4.08
C PRO A 582 11.91 7.07 4.89
N PRO A 583 12.23 5.79 5.06
CA PRO A 583 13.47 5.13 4.61
C PRO A 583 13.42 4.59 3.16
N PHE A 584 12.30 4.74 2.47
CA PHE A 584 12.15 4.26 1.08
C PHE A 584 13.00 5.08 0.12
N PHE A 585 12.86 6.40 0.16
CA PHE A 585 13.47 7.30 -0.81
C PHE A 585 13.91 8.63 -0.20
N SER A 586 15.13 9.04 -0.52
CA SER A 586 15.57 10.44 -0.42
C SER A 586 16.61 10.71 -1.50
N LYS A 587 16.62 11.94 -2.03
CA LYS A 587 17.65 12.35 -2.99
C LYS A 587 19.04 12.41 -2.37
N GLY A 588 19.12 12.73 -1.08
CA GLY A 588 20.39 12.92 -0.37
C GLY A 588 20.91 11.66 0.34
N GLN A 589 20.09 10.60 0.44
CA GLN A 589 20.54 9.33 1.01
C GLN A 589 21.32 8.50 -0.02
N ALA A 590 22.24 7.66 0.47
CA ALA A 590 23.03 6.76 -0.37
C ALA A 590 22.13 5.90 -1.28
N LYS A 591 22.60 5.61 -2.50
CA LYS A 591 21.85 4.81 -3.47
C LYS A 591 21.60 3.39 -3.00
N SER A 592 22.53 2.78 -2.27
CA SER A 592 22.27 1.49 -1.59
C SER A 592 20.96 1.51 -0.77
N LEU A 593 20.67 2.60 -0.06
CA LEU A 593 19.41 2.77 0.68
C LEU A 593 18.22 2.95 -0.27
N ASN A 594 18.35 3.80 -1.28
CA ASN A 594 17.27 4.03 -2.26
C ASN A 594 16.89 2.74 -3.00
N TYR A 595 17.85 1.96 -3.50
CA TYR A 595 17.53 0.69 -4.18
C TYR A 595 17.02 -0.37 -3.19
N GLY A 596 17.57 -0.45 -1.97
CA GLY A 596 17.08 -1.38 -0.95
C GLY A 596 15.70 -1.03 -0.39
N GLY A 597 15.31 0.25 -0.47
CA GLY A 597 14.01 0.78 -0.08
C GLY A 597 13.06 0.86 -1.28
N ILE A 598 12.95 2.05 -1.89
CA ILE A 598 12.00 2.28 -2.99
C ILE A 598 12.31 1.44 -4.24
N GLY A 599 13.58 1.08 -4.49
CA GLY A 599 13.93 0.22 -5.62
C GLY A 599 13.31 -1.18 -5.49
N MET A 600 13.36 -1.77 -4.30
CA MET A 600 12.70 -3.05 -4.03
C MET A 600 11.18 -2.92 -4.20
N VAL A 601 10.56 -1.84 -3.72
CA VAL A 601 9.12 -1.58 -3.94
C VAL A 601 8.80 -1.41 -5.44
N ILE A 602 9.65 -0.75 -6.22
CA ILE A 602 9.47 -0.65 -7.68
C ILE A 602 9.48 -2.03 -8.33
N GLY A 603 10.49 -2.84 -7.98
CA GLY A 603 10.59 -4.22 -8.50
C GLY A 603 9.40 -5.08 -8.06
N HIS A 604 8.90 -4.89 -6.84
CA HIS A 604 7.70 -5.55 -6.31
C HIS A 604 6.48 -5.27 -7.21
N GLU A 605 6.18 -3.99 -7.47
CA GLU A 605 5.04 -3.60 -8.31
C GLU A 605 5.19 -4.02 -9.78
N ILE A 606 6.41 -4.06 -10.32
CA ILE A 606 6.65 -4.61 -11.67
C ILE A 606 6.38 -6.11 -11.68
N THR A 607 6.84 -6.82 -10.64
CA THR A 607 6.70 -8.28 -10.53
C THR A 607 5.24 -8.71 -10.34
N HIS A 608 4.38 -7.88 -9.73
CA HIS A 608 2.94 -8.13 -9.71
C HIS A 608 2.32 -8.26 -11.11
N GLY A 609 2.92 -7.66 -12.15
CA GLY A 609 2.52 -7.92 -13.53
C GLY A 609 2.75 -9.36 -13.99
N PHE A 610 3.47 -10.15 -13.22
CA PHE A 610 3.93 -11.48 -13.60
C PHE A 610 3.82 -12.50 -12.45
N ASP A 611 3.11 -12.18 -11.37
CA ASP A 611 2.79 -13.12 -10.31
C ASP A 611 1.70 -14.13 -10.74
N ASP A 612 1.20 -14.94 -9.81
CA ASP A 612 0.21 -15.98 -10.11
C ASP A 612 -1.14 -15.44 -10.63
N ASN A 613 -1.46 -14.17 -10.35
CA ASN A 613 -2.63 -13.48 -10.87
C ASN A 613 -2.30 -12.63 -12.11
N GLY A 614 -1.35 -11.70 -11.97
CA GLY A 614 -1.01 -10.71 -12.97
C GLY A 614 -0.49 -11.31 -14.27
N ARG A 615 0.20 -12.47 -14.23
CA ARG A 615 0.66 -13.16 -15.45
C ARG A 615 -0.46 -13.49 -16.44
N ILE A 616 -1.72 -13.60 -15.98
CA ILE A 616 -2.86 -14.01 -16.81
C ILE A 616 -3.47 -12.81 -17.56
N TYR A 617 -3.03 -11.59 -17.23
CA TYR A 617 -3.42 -10.38 -17.96
C TYR A 617 -2.35 -10.04 -18.99
N ASN A 618 -2.73 -9.72 -20.22
CA ASN A 618 -1.78 -9.34 -21.27
C ASN A 618 -1.26 -7.90 -21.10
N LYS A 619 -0.48 -7.40 -22.06
CA LYS A 619 0.08 -6.04 -22.04
C LYS A 619 -0.96 -4.92 -21.99
N ASP A 620 -2.17 -5.18 -22.48
CA ASP A 620 -3.27 -4.23 -22.52
C ASP A 620 -4.17 -4.34 -21.28
N GLY A 621 -3.90 -5.31 -20.39
CA GLY A 621 -4.69 -5.59 -19.20
C GLY A 621 -5.92 -6.46 -19.45
N ASP A 622 -5.98 -7.17 -20.58
CA ASP A 622 -7.04 -8.15 -20.83
C ASP A 622 -6.64 -9.53 -20.27
N LEU A 623 -7.57 -10.17 -19.56
CA LEU A 623 -7.48 -11.54 -19.06
C LEU A 623 -7.45 -12.51 -20.24
N GLN A 624 -6.25 -12.97 -20.59
CA GLN A 624 -5.95 -13.79 -21.75
C GLN A 624 -4.73 -14.65 -21.46
N ASP A 625 -4.78 -15.93 -21.80
CA ASP A 625 -3.57 -16.76 -21.74
C ASP A 625 -2.65 -16.40 -22.91
N TRP A 626 -1.47 -15.86 -22.58
CA TRP A 626 -0.42 -15.47 -23.53
C TRP A 626 0.89 -16.25 -23.31
N TRP A 627 0.87 -17.27 -22.45
CA TRP A 627 2.00 -18.13 -22.16
C TRP A 627 1.84 -19.46 -22.90
N THR A 628 2.95 -20.11 -23.24
CA THR A 628 2.86 -21.51 -23.67
C THR A 628 2.47 -22.40 -22.48
N LEU A 629 1.96 -23.60 -22.79
CA LEU A 629 1.62 -24.60 -21.77
C LEU A 629 2.83 -25.01 -20.92
N ASP A 630 4.01 -25.14 -21.54
CA ASP A 630 5.22 -25.59 -20.84
C ASP A 630 5.77 -24.51 -19.89
N SER A 631 5.81 -23.25 -20.33
CA SER A 631 6.18 -22.11 -19.46
C SER A 631 5.19 -21.95 -18.31
N SER A 632 3.88 -22.11 -18.57
CA SER A 632 2.85 -22.08 -17.52
C SER A 632 3.01 -23.20 -16.50
N ARG A 633 3.23 -24.44 -16.95
CA ARG A 633 3.48 -25.59 -16.05
C ARG A 633 4.70 -25.32 -15.18
N ARG A 634 5.78 -24.83 -15.78
CA ARG A 634 7.04 -24.59 -15.08
C ARG A 634 6.95 -23.45 -14.07
N PHE A 635 6.20 -22.40 -14.36
CA PHE A 635 5.89 -21.35 -13.39
C PHE A 635 5.19 -21.91 -12.15
N LEU A 636 4.15 -22.74 -12.34
CA LEU A 636 3.43 -23.37 -11.24
C LEU A 636 4.32 -24.30 -10.41
N GLU A 637 5.25 -25.02 -11.04
CA GLU A 637 6.24 -25.84 -10.33
C GLU A 637 7.18 -24.99 -9.46
N LEU A 638 7.66 -23.86 -9.98
CA LEU A 638 8.57 -22.97 -9.25
C LEU A 638 7.86 -22.21 -8.14
N SER A 639 6.64 -21.72 -8.38
CA SER A 639 5.84 -21.01 -7.38
C SER A 639 5.43 -21.92 -6.22
N LYS A 640 5.26 -23.22 -6.46
CA LYS A 640 5.02 -24.22 -5.40
C LYS A 640 6.14 -24.27 -4.35
N CYS A 641 7.39 -24.01 -4.74
CA CYS A 641 8.49 -23.89 -3.79
C CYS A 641 8.24 -22.75 -2.78
N ILE A 642 7.79 -21.59 -3.26
CA ILE A 642 7.48 -20.43 -2.41
C ILE A 642 6.28 -20.74 -1.51
N VAL A 643 5.24 -21.38 -2.04
CA VAL A 643 4.09 -21.85 -1.23
C VAL A 643 4.58 -22.73 -0.08
N GLU A 644 5.39 -23.74 -0.36
CA GLU A 644 5.88 -24.69 0.63
C GLU A 644 6.79 -24.01 1.67
N GLN A 645 7.70 -23.14 1.22
CA GLN A 645 8.59 -22.38 2.10
C GLN A 645 7.77 -21.52 3.09
N TYR A 646 6.86 -20.70 2.60
CA TYR A 646 6.12 -19.78 3.46
C TYR A 646 5.09 -20.50 4.33
N SER A 647 4.51 -21.60 3.86
CA SER A 647 3.62 -22.44 4.69
C SER A 647 4.35 -23.13 5.85
N ASN A 648 5.69 -23.27 5.78
CA ASN A 648 6.48 -23.81 6.89
C ASN A 648 6.78 -22.76 7.98
N PHE A 649 6.59 -21.47 7.72
CA PHE A 649 6.74 -20.45 8.76
C PHE A 649 5.59 -20.50 9.75
N SER A 650 5.90 -20.79 11.01
CA SER A 650 5.00 -20.66 12.15
C SER A 650 5.18 -19.31 12.82
N TRP A 651 4.08 -18.65 13.19
CA TRP A 651 4.11 -17.35 13.86
C TRP A 651 3.62 -17.47 15.31
N ASP A 652 4.54 -17.30 16.24
CA ASP A 652 4.33 -17.32 17.69
C ASP A 652 3.24 -16.34 18.16
N LEU A 653 3.24 -15.11 17.64
CA LEU A 653 2.21 -14.10 17.96
C LEU A 653 0.80 -14.51 17.51
N ALA A 654 0.69 -15.40 16.53
CA ALA A 654 -0.57 -15.95 16.04
C ALA A 654 -0.81 -17.36 16.61
N ASN A 655 -0.47 -17.62 17.88
CA ASN A 655 -0.67 -18.91 18.54
C ASN A 655 0.03 -20.10 17.83
N GLY A 656 1.15 -19.84 17.17
CA GLY A 656 1.89 -20.86 16.41
C GLY A 656 1.25 -21.25 15.09
N TYR A 657 0.24 -20.51 14.61
CA TYR A 657 -0.32 -20.76 13.29
C TYR A 657 0.76 -20.63 12.21
N HIS A 658 0.69 -21.56 11.26
CA HIS A 658 1.46 -21.47 10.03
C HIS A 658 0.86 -20.41 9.11
N LEU A 659 1.71 -19.72 8.36
CA LEU A 659 1.25 -18.84 7.29
C LEU A 659 0.55 -19.65 6.21
N ASN A 660 -0.30 -18.99 5.45
CA ASN A 660 -0.92 -19.58 4.27
C ASN A 660 -0.10 -19.21 3.03
N GLY A 661 0.78 -20.12 2.59
CA GLY A 661 1.64 -19.89 1.44
C GLY A 661 0.89 -19.72 0.12
N ASN A 662 -0.33 -20.25 0.00
CA ASN A 662 -1.18 -20.04 -1.18
C ASN A 662 -1.77 -18.62 -1.20
N ASN A 663 -2.35 -18.18 -0.09
CA ASN A 663 -2.95 -16.84 0.01
C ASN A 663 -1.90 -15.73 -0.09
N THR A 664 -0.66 -16.00 0.34
CA THR A 664 0.45 -15.04 0.30
C THR A 664 1.32 -15.13 -0.95
N LEU A 665 1.00 -16.02 -1.89
CA LEU A 665 1.89 -16.39 -2.99
C LEU A 665 2.27 -15.19 -3.88
N GLY A 666 1.29 -14.40 -4.34
CA GLY A 666 1.54 -13.27 -5.23
C GLY A 666 2.48 -12.24 -4.61
N GLU A 667 2.24 -11.87 -3.36
CA GLU A 667 3.09 -10.94 -2.59
C GLU A 667 4.49 -11.51 -2.34
N ASN A 668 4.59 -12.82 -2.03
CA ASN A 668 5.89 -13.45 -1.81
C ASN A 668 6.70 -13.56 -3.12
N ILE A 669 6.05 -13.82 -4.27
CA ILE A 669 6.69 -13.78 -5.60
C ILE A 669 7.20 -12.36 -5.88
N ALA A 670 6.37 -11.34 -5.61
CA ALA A 670 6.71 -9.95 -5.83
C ALA A 670 7.87 -9.47 -4.94
N ASP A 671 7.92 -9.87 -3.67
CA ASP A 671 9.05 -9.59 -2.76
C ASP A 671 10.37 -10.18 -3.29
N ASN A 672 10.33 -11.47 -3.66
CA ASN A 672 11.50 -12.22 -4.10
C ASN A 672 12.02 -11.72 -5.46
N GLY A 673 11.12 -11.37 -6.39
CA GLY A 673 11.49 -10.76 -7.67
C GLY A 673 12.02 -9.33 -7.49
N GLY A 674 11.30 -8.52 -6.70
CA GLY A 674 11.57 -7.11 -6.52
C GLY A 674 12.95 -6.83 -5.91
N ILE A 675 13.33 -7.57 -4.86
CA ILE A 675 14.66 -7.39 -4.24
C ILE A 675 15.80 -7.73 -5.20
N ARG A 676 15.64 -8.76 -6.05
CA ARG A 676 16.68 -9.19 -7.00
C ARG A 676 16.88 -8.16 -8.09
N GLN A 677 15.77 -7.65 -8.64
CA GLN A 677 15.78 -6.61 -9.65
C GLN A 677 16.42 -5.33 -9.10
N ALA A 678 16.04 -4.93 -7.88
CA ALA A 678 16.60 -3.77 -7.22
C ALA A 678 18.10 -3.90 -6.93
N TYR A 679 18.56 -5.06 -6.46
CA TYR A 679 19.98 -5.29 -6.19
C TYR A 679 20.80 -5.30 -7.48
N LYS A 680 20.33 -5.95 -8.54
CA LYS A 680 21.01 -5.94 -9.86
C LYS A 680 21.04 -4.53 -10.45
N ALA A 681 19.97 -3.73 -10.30
CA ALA A 681 19.96 -2.32 -10.68
C ALA A 681 20.99 -1.50 -9.86
N TYR A 682 21.08 -1.74 -8.56
CA TYR A 682 22.11 -1.13 -7.71
C TYR A 682 23.53 -1.49 -8.15
N LYS A 683 23.82 -2.76 -8.46
CA LYS A 683 25.15 -3.14 -8.97
C LYS A 683 25.45 -2.53 -10.33
N ASN A 684 24.44 -2.35 -11.20
CA ASN A 684 24.60 -1.61 -12.46
C ASN A 684 24.92 -0.13 -12.19
N TYR A 685 24.26 0.49 -11.21
CA TYR A 685 24.55 1.85 -10.77
C TYR A 685 26.00 1.99 -10.31
N VAL A 686 26.47 1.10 -9.42
CA VAL A 686 27.85 1.08 -8.92
C VAL A 686 28.85 0.86 -10.05
N LYS A 687 28.57 -0.07 -10.98
CA LYS A 687 29.44 -0.30 -12.14
C LYS A 687 29.61 0.95 -13.01
N LYS A 688 28.57 1.80 -13.08
CA LYS A 688 28.56 3.02 -13.89
C LYS A 688 29.18 4.23 -13.16
N HIS A 689 28.94 4.38 -11.86
CA HIS A 689 29.29 5.59 -11.10
C HIS A 689 30.42 5.40 -10.07
N GLY A 690 30.83 4.16 -9.81
CA GLY A 690 31.73 3.80 -8.72
C GLY A 690 30.99 3.51 -7.41
N GLU A 691 31.74 3.05 -6.41
CA GLU A 691 31.22 2.87 -5.05
C GLU A 691 30.98 4.24 -4.40
N GLU A 692 29.89 4.33 -3.62
CA GLU A 692 29.60 5.52 -2.82
C GLU A 692 30.48 5.54 -1.55
N PRO A 693 30.68 6.72 -0.94
CA PRO A 693 31.46 6.81 0.29
C PRO A 693 30.72 6.18 1.48
N PRO A 694 31.43 5.49 2.40
CA PRO A 694 30.81 4.82 3.55
C PRO A 694 29.96 5.75 4.42
N LEU A 695 28.93 5.19 5.05
CA LEU A 695 28.10 5.92 6.01
C LEU A 695 28.83 6.08 7.37
N PRO A 696 28.63 7.21 8.07
CA PRO A 696 29.34 7.48 9.32
C PRO A 696 28.84 6.58 10.46
N GLY A 697 29.75 6.04 11.26
CA GLY A 697 29.42 5.30 12.49
C GLY A 697 28.87 3.88 12.29
N ILE A 698 28.87 3.36 11.05
CA ILE A 698 28.45 2.00 10.73
C ILE A 698 29.54 1.30 9.93
N ASP A 699 30.00 0.14 10.42
CA ASP A 699 31.03 -0.68 9.77
C ASP A 699 30.37 -1.73 8.86
N LEU A 700 29.62 -1.26 7.86
CA LEU A 700 28.96 -2.08 6.86
C LEU A 700 29.25 -1.54 5.47
N SER A 701 29.49 -2.46 4.53
CA SER A 701 29.59 -2.12 3.10
C SER A 701 28.23 -1.66 2.55
N HIS A 702 28.24 -0.97 1.42
CA HIS A 702 26.98 -0.56 0.79
C HIS A 702 26.13 -1.75 0.29
N ASP A 703 26.74 -2.90 -0.03
CA ASP A 703 26.02 -4.15 -0.30
C ASP A 703 25.26 -4.64 0.94
N GLN A 704 25.88 -4.57 2.12
CA GLN A 704 25.21 -4.91 3.39
C GLN A 704 24.14 -3.88 3.78
N ILE A 705 24.40 -2.59 3.55
CA ILE A 705 23.46 -1.49 3.80
C ILE A 705 22.19 -1.62 2.93
N PHE A 706 22.33 -2.10 1.68
CA PHE A 706 21.18 -2.39 0.82
C PHE A 706 20.21 -3.37 1.50
N PHE A 707 20.71 -4.52 1.96
CA PHE A 707 19.89 -5.54 2.61
C PHE A 707 19.38 -5.08 3.98
N LEU A 708 20.20 -4.33 4.73
CA LEU A 708 19.78 -3.76 6.01
C LEU A 708 18.60 -2.80 5.82
N ASN A 709 18.63 -1.92 4.81
CA ASN A 709 17.52 -0.99 4.56
C ASN A 709 16.26 -1.72 4.09
N PHE A 710 16.42 -2.72 3.21
CA PHE A 710 15.32 -3.59 2.82
C PHE A 710 14.63 -4.19 4.06
N ALA A 711 15.39 -4.76 4.99
CA ALA A 711 14.82 -5.35 6.20
C ALA A 711 14.16 -4.29 7.10
N GLN A 712 14.75 -3.09 7.22
CA GLN A 712 14.24 -2.04 8.09
C GLN A 712 12.95 -1.37 7.60
N VAL A 713 12.65 -1.45 6.31
CA VAL A 713 11.32 -1.09 5.77
C VAL A 713 10.22 -1.93 6.42
N TRP A 714 10.53 -3.17 6.82
CA TRP A 714 9.58 -4.12 7.39
C TRP A 714 9.61 -4.23 8.91
N CYS A 715 10.38 -3.39 9.61
CA CYS A 715 10.35 -3.37 11.07
C CYS A 715 8.94 -3.07 11.57
N GLY A 716 8.45 -3.91 12.49
CA GLY A 716 7.11 -3.77 13.02
C GLY A 716 6.75 -4.78 14.09
N LYS A 717 5.70 -4.45 14.86
CA LYS A 717 5.08 -5.30 15.87
C LYS A 717 3.59 -5.41 15.63
N TYR A 718 3.05 -6.56 16.04
CA TYR A 718 1.62 -6.87 15.95
C TYR A 718 1.10 -7.20 17.34
N ARG A 719 -0.14 -6.80 17.64
CA ARG A 719 -0.86 -7.36 18.78
C ARG A 719 -1.26 -8.81 18.47
N PRO A 720 -1.33 -9.72 19.46
CA PRO A 720 -1.68 -11.12 19.22
C PRO A 720 -3.01 -11.30 18.49
N GLU A 721 -4.03 -10.52 18.85
CA GLU A 721 -5.36 -10.55 18.24
C GLU A 721 -5.27 -10.21 16.74
N GLN A 722 -4.49 -9.18 16.42
CA GLN A 722 -4.23 -8.77 15.04
C GLN A 722 -3.37 -9.76 14.27
N ALA A 723 -2.40 -10.42 14.91
CA ALA A 723 -1.57 -11.44 14.29
C ALA A 723 -2.44 -12.64 13.84
N VAL A 724 -3.35 -13.11 14.71
CA VAL A 724 -4.32 -14.17 14.36
C VAL A 724 -5.19 -13.76 13.16
N ASN A 725 -5.65 -12.51 13.13
CA ASN A 725 -6.43 -12.00 12.00
C ASN A 725 -5.60 -11.96 10.72
N SER A 726 -4.40 -11.37 10.77
CA SER A 726 -3.53 -11.20 9.61
C SER A 726 -3.19 -12.53 8.93
N VAL A 727 -2.94 -13.61 9.69
CA VAL A 727 -2.68 -14.94 9.11
C VAL A 727 -3.88 -15.50 8.33
N LYS A 728 -5.11 -15.08 8.65
CA LYS A 728 -6.33 -15.59 8.01
C LYS A 728 -6.81 -14.75 6.83
N VAL A 729 -6.54 -13.45 6.81
CA VAL A 729 -7.16 -12.53 5.84
C VAL A 729 -6.18 -11.69 5.04
N ASN A 730 -4.95 -11.50 5.52
CA ASN A 730 -3.98 -10.68 4.81
C ASN A 730 -3.31 -11.51 3.69
N VAL A 731 -3.25 -10.94 2.50
CA VAL A 731 -2.51 -11.51 1.35
C VAL A 731 -1.01 -11.29 1.49
N HIS A 732 -0.57 -10.40 2.37
CA HIS A 732 0.85 -10.21 2.64
C HIS A 732 1.31 -11.09 3.80
N SER A 733 2.48 -11.70 3.64
CA SER A 733 3.22 -12.27 4.77
C SER A 733 3.54 -11.18 5.81
N PRO A 734 3.57 -11.49 7.13
CA PRO A 734 4.02 -10.55 8.14
C PRO A 734 5.45 -10.05 7.85
N GLY A 735 5.76 -8.79 8.22
CA GLY A 735 7.03 -8.15 7.88
C GLY A 735 8.28 -8.99 8.19
N LYS A 736 8.30 -9.68 9.35
CA LYS A 736 9.35 -10.64 9.69
C LYS A 736 9.59 -11.69 8.60
N PHE A 737 8.55 -12.33 8.10
CA PHE A 737 8.66 -13.41 7.12
C PHE A 737 8.86 -12.88 5.69
N ARG A 738 8.45 -11.65 5.38
CA ARG A 738 8.87 -10.96 4.15
C ARG A 738 10.38 -10.77 4.11
N VAL A 739 11.00 -10.42 5.24
CA VAL A 739 12.47 -10.31 5.34
C VAL A 739 13.13 -11.69 5.25
N LEU A 740 12.73 -12.62 6.12
CA LEU A 740 13.39 -13.92 6.23
C LEU A 740 13.25 -14.75 4.94
N GLY A 741 12.02 -14.95 4.44
CA GLY A 741 11.78 -15.80 3.27
C GLY A 741 12.46 -15.26 2.01
N THR A 742 12.43 -13.95 1.81
CA THR A 742 13.05 -13.29 0.65
C THR A 742 14.58 -13.41 0.67
N LEU A 743 15.22 -13.17 1.82
CA LEU A 743 16.68 -13.21 1.92
C LEU A 743 17.24 -14.63 1.98
N GLN A 744 16.49 -15.58 2.57
CA GLN A 744 16.80 -17.01 2.49
C GLN A 744 16.90 -17.49 1.03
N ASN A 745 16.10 -16.89 0.13
CA ASN A 745 16.16 -17.23 -1.27
C ASN A 745 17.25 -16.47 -2.05
N PHE A 746 18.02 -15.57 -1.44
CA PHE A 746 18.91 -14.67 -2.20
C PHE A 746 20.40 -14.92 -1.90
N PRO A 747 21.13 -15.71 -2.72
CA PRO A 747 22.56 -16.00 -2.51
C PRO A 747 23.46 -14.78 -2.32
N GLU A 748 23.13 -13.67 -2.96
CA GLU A 748 23.85 -12.41 -2.89
C GLU A 748 23.81 -11.80 -1.48
N PHE A 749 22.72 -12.01 -0.73
CA PHE A 749 22.63 -11.68 0.69
C PHE A 749 23.63 -12.51 1.50
N ALA A 750 23.60 -13.83 1.34
CA ALA A 750 24.51 -14.73 2.04
C ALA A 750 25.98 -14.40 1.73
N LYS A 751 26.28 -13.98 0.50
CA LYS A 751 27.61 -13.49 0.11
C LYS A 751 27.97 -12.17 0.79
N ALA A 752 27.06 -11.20 0.84
CA ALA A 752 27.33 -9.89 1.45
C ALA A 752 27.61 -9.98 2.96
N PHE A 753 27.00 -10.94 3.66
CA PHE A 753 27.19 -11.16 5.10
C PHE A 753 28.12 -12.34 5.43
N ASN A 754 28.73 -12.98 4.43
CA ASN A 754 29.60 -14.15 4.58
C ASN A 754 28.94 -15.30 5.38
N CYS A 755 27.66 -15.58 5.10
CA CYS A 755 26.92 -16.62 5.79
C CYS A 755 27.41 -18.04 5.44
N ASN A 756 27.46 -18.91 6.44
CA ASN A 756 27.81 -20.30 6.27
C ASN A 756 26.64 -21.09 5.69
N LYS A 757 26.94 -22.20 5.00
CA LYS A 757 25.90 -23.09 4.42
C LYS A 757 24.96 -23.72 5.45
N SER A 758 25.39 -23.81 6.71
CA SER A 758 24.58 -24.37 7.81
C SER A 758 23.74 -23.33 8.55
N SER A 759 23.88 -22.04 8.20
CA SER A 759 23.17 -20.96 8.88
C SER A 759 21.70 -20.93 8.48
N TYR A 760 20.82 -20.53 9.40
CA TYR A 760 19.36 -20.50 9.16
C TYR A 760 18.95 -19.66 7.93
N MET A 761 19.69 -18.57 7.66
CA MET A 761 19.43 -17.70 6.51
C MET A 761 19.96 -18.27 5.17
N VAL A 762 20.53 -19.48 5.17
CA VAL A 762 21.07 -20.15 3.96
C VAL A 762 20.44 -21.55 3.83
N PRO A 763 19.21 -21.66 3.31
CA PRO A 763 18.56 -22.96 3.15
C PRO A 763 19.23 -23.79 2.04
N ASP A 764 19.14 -25.11 2.17
CA ASP A 764 19.61 -26.06 1.13
C ASP A 764 18.84 -25.92 -0.19
N HIS A 765 17.58 -25.49 -0.10
CA HIS A 765 16.68 -25.30 -1.23
C HIS A 765 16.27 -23.84 -1.33
N ILE A 766 16.63 -23.20 -2.46
CA ILE A 766 16.31 -21.81 -2.75
C ILE A 766 15.17 -21.77 -3.77
N CYS A 767 14.13 -21.00 -3.47
CA CYS A 767 13.04 -20.74 -4.39
C CYS A 767 13.36 -19.55 -5.31
N ARG A 768 13.12 -19.70 -6.62
CA ARG A 768 13.28 -18.61 -7.59
C ARG A 768 12.29 -18.74 -8.74
N VAL A 769 11.54 -17.66 -8.98
CA VAL A 769 10.67 -17.49 -10.15
C VAL A 769 11.28 -16.44 -11.07
N TRP A 770 11.21 -15.16 -10.69
CA TRP A 770 11.72 -14.01 -11.44
C TRP A 770 13.18 -13.65 -11.11
#